data_AF-A0A0C2HVL2-F1
#
_entry.id   AF-A0A0C2HVL2-F1
#
_cell.length_a   1.000
_cell.length_b   1.000
_cell.length_c   1.000
_cell.angle_alpha   90.00
_cell.angle_beta   90.00
_cell.angle_gamma   90.00
#
_symmetry.space_group_name_H-M   'P 1'
#
loop_
_entity.id
_entity.type
_entity.pdbx_description
1 polymer ?
#
loop_
_entity_poly.entity_id
_entity_poly.type
_entity_poly.pdbx_seq_one_letter_code
_entity_poly.pdbx_strand_id
1 'polypeptide(L)'
;MILRSLELRHFGKFGERNFEFRRGMNLIVGPNEAGKSTLVEAIPAVLFGVRNKERYRPWGRQGSCEAALVLEARERTVRIERDILSDRVALVERDDLYHTLYQFEGKVSPQGRSSERSEYLEQLARLFGVADEDIFRASLFFGQGSLEVSGQGGMAAKIKTLLSGFVEVDYDRVLQTLQDDYFAITRQNPWGKDKTRDRELDEVRKRLEQLESRWFAEQGSLKDLETLRTELAELSRFIEAGRSDYDKGERYLVWVRKQLEVEEKAAQLRRDLQRLDQQGDKIAALQQRRAGIEKELQAAGLPRKLPEKLPQLLTESETVRQELVAVQTEAASLREQLLALPKPAWQWRLGATLAGVSAAAGALAWNSEWLIWCAGGTLALLAGLWAPHVFQLFRFRSEMSGLQGQAQVLEERRLEVQARLAGLDEQFDQVGMRPSSIERIKMLRNLEKHRELANQLREVESALGVLDAESHLTAEKEESVRELALLEERLEKERPKHREAMLTREELSEAEEKLRSLGEELREKENRLLELTRREAALQGELADLERIEEEGALLREREACLGRRSQAFRSAFDMLAGAVDEFRKTYLERFSSDIGESLATVTGGRYSEVRLEDDFRLLLRTRGSQWQPVEHFSRGTVDAVYFAVRLALTRHLAGGRRLPLLLDDPLVNLDATRLADTLSILEKISAEHQVVLLAHDERLLRQAARERWNVIPLEKFKTPSPQDLQERNEDVRQLYLL
;
A
#
# COMPACT_ATOMS: atom_id res chain seq x y z
N MET A 1 -76.15 -32.97 -30.85
CA MET A 1 -76.54 -31.55 -30.84
C MET A 1 -77.15 -31.25 -32.19
N ILE A 2 -78.26 -30.52 -32.23
CA ILE A 2 -78.90 -30.09 -33.47
C ILE A 2 -79.02 -28.58 -33.48
N LEU A 3 -78.97 -27.99 -34.67
CA LEU A 3 -79.46 -26.65 -34.92
C LEU A 3 -80.99 -26.68 -34.81
N ARG A 4 -81.56 -25.88 -33.91
CA ARG A 4 -83.01 -25.77 -33.70
C ARG A 4 -83.57 -24.57 -34.46
N SER A 5 -82.94 -23.41 -34.34
CA SER A 5 -83.34 -22.22 -35.07
C SER A 5 -82.16 -21.31 -35.41
N LEU A 6 -82.35 -20.53 -36.48
CA LEU A 6 -81.47 -19.44 -36.89
C LEU A 6 -82.34 -18.18 -37.08
N GLU A 7 -82.12 -17.20 -36.23
CA GLU A 7 -82.79 -15.90 -36.25
C GLU A 7 -81.85 -14.86 -36.88
N LEU A 8 -82.30 -14.20 -37.94
CA LEU A 8 -81.53 -13.17 -38.64
C LEU A 8 -82.29 -11.84 -38.56
N ARG A 9 -81.59 -10.79 -38.11
CA ARG A 9 -82.08 -9.41 -38.08
C ARG A 9 -81.09 -8.52 -38.84
N HIS A 10 -81.51 -8.06 -40.00
CA HIS A 10 -80.76 -7.17 -40.89
C HIS A 10 -79.41 -7.76 -41.35
N PHE A 11 -79.36 -9.08 -41.57
CA PHE A 11 -78.16 -9.82 -42.02
C PHE A 11 -78.13 -9.97 -43.55
N GLY A 12 -77.27 -9.18 -44.21
CA GLY A 12 -77.13 -9.18 -45.67
C GLY A 12 -78.45 -8.86 -46.39
N LYS A 13 -78.97 -9.82 -47.15
CA LYS A 13 -80.25 -9.73 -47.88
C LYS A 13 -81.48 -10.02 -47.03
N PHE A 14 -81.32 -10.57 -45.83
CA PHE A 14 -82.43 -10.89 -44.95
C PHE A 14 -82.73 -9.69 -44.05
N GLY A 15 -84.01 -9.29 -44.00
CA GLY A 15 -84.53 -8.34 -43.02
C GLY A 15 -84.67 -9.02 -41.66
N GLU A 16 -85.89 -9.29 -41.22
CA GLU A 16 -86.14 -10.11 -40.03
C GLU A 16 -86.72 -11.46 -40.46
N ARG A 17 -85.99 -12.55 -40.21
CA ARG A 17 -86.44 -13.91 -40.52
C ARG A 17 -85.98 -14.89 -39.46
N ASN A 18 -86.83 -15.87 -39.17
CA ASN A 18 -86.51 -17.01 -38.31
C ASN A 18 -86.66 -18.30 -39.13
N PHE A 19 -85.66 -19.17 -39.07
CA PHE A 19 -85.64 -20.45 -39.76
C PHE A 19 -85.57 -21.57 -38.74
N GLU A 20 -86.55 -22.47 -38.76
CA GLU A 20 -86.63 -23.61 -37.84
C GLU A 20 -86.14 -24.90 -38.52
N PHE A 21 -85.30 -25.64 -37.79
CA PHE A 21 -84.71 -26.88 -38.24
C PHE A 21 -85.18 -28.05 -37.35
N ARG A 22 -85.27 -29.24 -37.93
CA ARG A 22 -85.68 -30.48 -37.26
C ARG A 22 -84.55 -31.50 -37.27
N ARG A 23 -84.64 -32.52 -36.40
CA ARG A 23 -83.74 -33.68 -36.46
C ARG A 23 -83.89 -34.39 -37.81
N GLY A 24 -82.83 -35.05 -38.27
CA GLY A 24 -82.81 -35.71 -39.58
C GLY A 24 -82.54 -34.75 -40.74
N MET A 25 -83.19 -35.00 -41.88
CA MET A 25 -83.01 -34.24 -43.12
C MET A 25 -83.80 -32.93 -43.11
N ASN A 26 -83.09 -31.83 -43.39
CA ASN A 26 -83.64 -30.50 -43.64
C ASN A 26 -83.24 -30.08 -45.05
N LEU A 27 -84.21 -29.63 -45.85
CA LEU A 27 -83.99 -29.18 -47.22
C LEU A 27 -84.33 -27.69 -47.32
N ILE A 28 -83.33 -26.86 -47.53
CA ILE A 28 -83.51 -25.43 -47.83
C ILE A 28 -83.63 -25.28 -49.34
N VAL A 29 -84.76 -24.77 -49.81
CA VAL A 29 -85.01 -24.57 -51.24
C VAL A 29 -85.26 -23.11 -51.58
N GLY A 30 -84.62 -22.67 -52.66
CA GLY A 30 -84.90 -21.40 -53.31
C GLY A 30 -84.15 -21.31 -54.65
N PRO A 31 -84.59 -20.42 -55.55
CA PRO A 31 -83.85 -20.13 -56.78
C PRO A 31 -82.41 -19.66 -56.49
N ASN A 32 -81.57 -19.62 -57.51
CA ASN A 32 -80.26 -18.98 -57.38
C ASN A 32 -80.47 -17.52 -56.90
N GLU A 33 -79.54 -17.03 -56.06
CA GLU A 33 -79.63 -15.71 -55.42
C GLU A 33 -80.75 -15.57 -54.36
N ALA A 34 -81.56 -16.60 -54.09
CA ALA A 34 -82.55 -16.62 -53.00
C ALA A 34 -81.94 -16.57 -51.59
N GLY A 35 -80.61 -16.63 -51.48
CA GLY A 35 -79.86 -16.40 -50.23
C GLY A 35 -79.49 -17.67 -49.49
N LYS A 36 -79.50 -18.82 -50.17
CA LYS A 36 -79.05 -20.12 -49.67
C LYS A 36 -77.68 -20.03 -48.98
N SER A 37 -76.66 -19.59 -49.70
CA SER A 37 -75.32 -19.44 -49.14
C SER A 37 -75.27 -18.35 -48.06
N THR A 38 -76.04 -17.26 -48.17
CA THR A 38 -76.10 -16.23 -47.10
C THR A 38 -76.65 -16.78 -45.79
N LEU A 39 -77.63 -17.68 -45.85
CA LEU A 39 -78.20 -18.35 -44.66
C LEU A 39 -77.15 -19.24 -43.98
N VAL A 40 -76.44 -20.04 -44.77
CA VAL A 40 -75.42 -20.97 -44.29
C VAL A 40 -74.24 -20.21 -43.69
N GLU A 41 -73.81 -19.13 -44.33
CA GLU A 41 -72.76 -18.24 -43.85
C GLU A 41 -73.12 -17.51 -42.56
N ALA A 42 -74.39 -17.40 -42.21
CA ALA A 42 -74.79 -16.81 -40.94
C ALA A 42 -74.42 -17.69 -39.73
N ILE A 43 -74.38 -19.01 -39.89
CA ILE A 43 -74.01 -19.94 -38.80
C ILE A 43 -72.57 -19.69 -38.30
N PRO A 44 -71.52 -19.77 -39.14
CA PRO A 44 -70.16 -19.47 -38.69
C PRO A 44 -70.00 -17.99 -38.33
N ALA A 45 -70.74 -17.09 -38.96
CA ALA A 45 -70.75 -15.67 -38.59
C ALA A 45 -71.23 -15.43 -37.15
N VAL A 46 -72.28 -16.13 -36.69
CA VAL A 46 -72.75 -16.06 -35.30
C VAL A 46 -71.71 -16.66 -34.35
N LEU A 47 -71.13 -17.81 -34.70
CA LEU A 47 -70.19 -18.51 -33.84
C LEU A 47 -68.85 -17.76 -33.70
N PHE A 48 -68.20 -17.42 -34.81
CA PHE A 48 -66.81 -16.91 -34.84
C PHE A 48 -66.71 -15.42 -35.19
N GLY A 49 -67.77 -14.82 -35.74
CA GLY A 49 -67.77 -13.47 -36.29
C GLY A 49 -67.33 -13.45 -37.75
N VAL A 50 -67.21 -12.25 -38.33
CA VAL A 50 -66.83 -12.08 -39.75
C VAL A 50 -65.66 -11.11 -39.90
N ARG A 51 -64.68 -11.49 -40.72
CA ARG A 51 -63.53 -10.62 -41.04
C ARG A 51 -63.93 -9.45 -41.94
N ASN A 52 -64.76 -9.72 -42.96
CA ASN A 52 -65.27 -8.71 -43.88
C ASN A 52 -66.73 -8.38 -43.56
N LYS A 53 -66.94 -7.35 -42.73
CA LYS A 53 -68.26 -6.90 -42.28
C LYS A 53 -69.10 -6.26 -43.39
N GLU A 54 -68.47 -5.69 -44.43
CA GLU A 54 -69.18 -5.02 -45.53
C GLU A 54 -70.08 -5.97 -46.31
N ARG A 55 -69.69 -7.25 -46.45
CA ARG A 55 -70.46 -8.28 -47.15
C ARG A 55 -71.84 -8.54 -46.53
N TYR A 56 -71.96 -8.36 -45.21
CA TYR A 56 -73.16 -8.72 -44.44
C TYR A 56 -73.93 -7.51 -43.93
N ARG A 57 -73.52 -6.30 -44.34
CA ARG A 57 -74.30 -5.09 -44.05
C ARG A 57 -75.67 -5.19 -44.72
N PRO A 58 -76.73 -4.77 -44.01
CA PRO A 58 -78.08 -4.79 -44.56
C PRO A 58 -78.18 -3.89 -45.79
N TRP A 59 -78.82 -4.39 -46.84
CA TRP A 59 -79.04 -3.63 -48.06
C TRP A 59 -80.04 -2.50 -47.81
N GLY A 60 -79.55 -1.25 -47.77
CA GLY A 60 -80.39 -0.04 -47.74
C GLY A 60 -81.09 0.28 -46.42
N ARG A 61 -80.74 -0.37 -45.30
CA ARG A 61 -81.28 -0.07 -43.96
C ARG A 61 -80.16 0.31 -42.99
N GLN A 62 -80.35 1.38 -42.21
CA GLN A 62 -79.49 1.67 -41.05
C GLN A 62 -80.03 0.90 -39.83
N GLY A 63 -79.17 0.16 -39.13
CA GLY A 63 -79.56 -0.63 -37.95
C GLY A 63 -78.47 -1.61 -37.50
N SER A 64 -78.67 -2.25 -36.34
CA SER A 64 -77.83 -3.36 -35.87
C SER A 64 -77.98 -4.57 -36.80
N CYS A 65 -76.88 -5.30 -37.03
CA CYS A 65 -76.88 -6.56 -37.77
C CYS A 65 -76.71 -7.68 -36.76
N GLU A 66 -77.82 -8.27 -36.35
CA GLU A 66 -77.87 -9.27 -35.29
C GLU A 66 -78.24 -10.63 -35.89
N ALA A 67 -77.60 -11.68 -35.40
CA ALA A 67 -77.99 -13.03 -35.71
C ALA A 67 -77.90 -13.89 -34.45
N ALA A 68 -78.87 -14.79 -34.27
CA ALA A 68 -78.91 -15.72 -33.16
C ALA A 68 -79.09 -17.16 -33.63
N LEU A 69 -78.38 -18.05 -32.97
CA LEU A 69 -78.38 -19.49 -33.22
C LEU A 69 -78.88 -20.19 -31.96
N VAL A 70 -79.86 -21.06 -32.09
CA VAL A 70 -80.31 -21.93 -30.98
C VAL A 70 -79.94 -23.36 -31.31
N LEU A 71 -79.19 -23.98 -30.41
CA LEU A 71 -78.76 -25.37 -30.48
C LEU A 71 -79.45 -26.17 -29.38
N GLU A 72 -79.85 -27.39 -29.72
CA GLU A 72 -80.48 -28.31 -28.79
C GLU A 72 -79.63 -29.58 -28.65
N ALA A 73 -79.30 -29.95 -27.42
CA ALA A 73 -78.72 -31.23 -27.03
C ALA A 73 -79.69 -31.93 -26.06
N ARG A 74 -79.47 -33.21 -25.74
CA ARG A 74 -80.46 -34.08 -25.09
C ARG A 74 -81.18 -33.45 -23.89
N GLU A 75 -80.47 -32.72 -23.03
CA GLU A 75 -81.01 -32.09 -21.82
C GLU A 75 -80.61 -30.61 -21.71
N ARG A 76 -80.18 -30.00 -22.82
CA ARG A 76 -79.62 -28.63 -22.80
C ARG A 76 -79.96 -27.86 -24.05
N THR A 77 -80.23 -26.57 -23.87
CA THR A 77 -80.41 -25.60 -24.95
C THR A 77 -79.34 -24.52 -24.86
N VAL A 78 -78.69 -24.22 -26.00
CA VAL A 78 -77.67 -23.18 -26.07
C VAL A 78 -78.13 -22.13 -27.06
N ARG A 79 -78.26 -20.88 -26.62
CA ARG A 79 -78.52 -19.73 -27.48
C ARG A 79 -77.25 -18.91 -27.59
N ILE A 80 -76.79 -18.67 -28.82
CA ILE A 80 -75.67 -17.78 -29.13
C ILE A 80 -76.21 -16.64 -29.98
N GLU A 81 -76.07 -15.41 -29.51
CA GLU A 81 -76.52 -14.21 -30.18
C GLU A 81 -75.33 -13.28 -30.40
N ARG A 82 -75.19 -12.73 -31.61
CA ARG A 82 -74.07 -11.89 -31.97
C ARG A 82 -74.53 -10.67 -32.77
N ASP A 83 -74.05 -9.49 -32.37
CA ASP A 83 -74.01 -8.32 -33.24
C ASP A 83 -72.74 -8.40 -34.10
N ILE A 84 -72.96 -8.60 -35.40
CA ILE A 84 -71.92 -8.84 -36.40
C ILE A 84 -71.06 -7.59 -36.64
N LEU A 85 -71.62 -6.40 -36.46
CA LEU A 85 -70.91 -5.14 -36.67
C LEU A 85 -70.06 -4.77 -35.46
N SER A 86 -70.60 -4.95 -34.24
CA SER A 86 -69.89 -4.60 -33.01
C SER A 86 -69.00 -5.72 -32.45
N ASP A 87 -69.09 -6.94 -33.00
CA ASP A 87 -68.48 -8.17 -32.47
C ASP A 87 -68.91 -8.51 -31.02
N ARG A 88 -70.07 -8.01 -30.57
CA ARG A 88 -70.60 -8.38 -29.24
C ARG A 88 -71.32 -9.71 -29.34
N VAL A 89 -71.06 -10.60 -28.38
CA VAL A 89 -71.66 -11.94 -28.32
C VAL A 89 -72.25 -12.16 -26.94
N ALA A 90 -73.43 -12.76 -26.92
CA ALA A 90 -74.04 -13.34 -25.74
C ALA A 90 -74.24 -14.85 -25.97
N LEU A 91 -73.77 -15.68 -25.05
CA LEU A 91 -73.99 -17.12 -25.05
C LEU A 91 -74.71 -17.50 -23.76
N VAL A 92 -75.84 -18.20 -23.88
CA VAL A 92 -76.63 -18.68 -22.74
C VAL A 92 -76.90 -20.17 -22.91
N GLU A 93 -76.46 -20.98 -21.96
CA GLU A 93 -76.78 -22.41 -21.86
C GLU A 93 -77.83 -22.63 -20.77
N ARG A 94 -78.89 -23.37 -21.08
CA ARG A 94 -79.98 -23.72 -20.16
C ARG A 94 -80.22 -25.23 -20.14
N ASP A 95 -80.75 -25.74 -19.04
CA ASP A 95 -81.29 -27.11 -18.97
C ASP A 95 -82.73 -27.19 -19.50
N ASP A 96 -83.34 -28.37 -19.44
CA ASP A 96 -84.72 -28.63 -19.86
C ASP A 96 -85.79 -27.92 -19.00
N LEU A 97 -85.42 -27.47 -17.79
CA LEU A 97 -86.25 -26.69 -16.88
C LEU A 97 -86.05 -25.17 -17.06
N TYR A 98 -85.29 -24.76 -18.09
CA TYR A 98 -84.94 -23.38 -18.41
C TYR A 98 -84.04 -22.70 -17.36
N HIS A 99 -83.39 -23.44 -16.46
CA HIS A 99 -82.38 -22.90 -15.56
C HIS A 99 -81.09 -22.59 -16.32
N THR A 100 -80.57 -21.37 -16.16
CA THR A 100 -79.30 -20.96 -16.77
C THR A 100 -78.14 -21.70 -16.11
N LEU A 101 -77.46 -22.53 -16.90
CA LEU A 101 -76.27 -23.28 -16.48
C LEU A 101 -74.99 -22.46 -16.69
N TYR A 102 -74.96 -21.66 -17.75
CA TYR A 102 -73.83 -20.82 -18.09
C TYR A 102 -74.30 -19.59 -18.89
N GLN A 103 -73.67 -18.45 -18.65
CA GLN A 103 -73.90 -17.22 -19.40
C GLN A 103 -72.58 -16.49 -19.61
N PHE A 104 -72.36 -16.04 -20.84
CA PHE A 104 -71.24 -15.22 -21.26
C PHE A 104 -71.76 -14.01 -22.04
N GLU A 105 -71.18 -12.83 -21.82
CA GLU A 105 -71.40 -11.65 -22.63
C GLU A 105 -70.09 -10.87 -22.78
N GLY A 106 -69.66 -10.59 -24.01
CA GLY A 106 -68.37 -9.94 -24.24
C GLY A 106 -68.14 -9.52 -25.69
N LYS A 107 -67.02 -8.85 -25.96
CA LYS A 107 -66.63 -8.44 -27.32
C LYS A 107 -65.59 -9.42 -27.89
N VAL A 108 -66.05 -10.28 -28.80
CA VAL A 108 -65.27 -11.38 -29.38
C VAL A 108 -65.00 -11.11 -30.85
N SER A 109 -63.96 -10.31 -31.12
CA SER A 109 -63.55 -10.03 -32.51
C SER A 109 -62.81 -11.24 -33.12
N PRO A 110 -63.04 -11.58 -34.40
CA PRO A 110 -62.41 -12.73 -35.06
C PRO A 110 -60.88 -12.75 -34.97
N GLN A 111 -60.25 -11.56 -35.05
CA GLN A 111 -58.79 -11.37 -35.03
C GLN A 111 -58.24 -10.90 -33.66
N GLY A 112 -59.10 -10.83 -32.63
CA GLY A 112 -58.70 -10.35 -31.30
C GLY A 112 -57.83 -11.36 -30.53
N ARG A 113 -57.22 -10.90 -29.43
CA ARG A 113 -56.50 -11.74 -28.45
C ARG A 113 -56.92 -11.43 -27.00
N SER A 114 -58.13 -10.90 -26.80
CA SER A 114 -58.65 -10.57 -25.48
C SER A 114 -58.89 -11.82 -24.64
N SER A 115 -58.82 -11.69 -23.31
CA SER A 115 -59.20 -12.76 -22.36
C SER A 115 -60.64 -13.21 -22.57
N GLU A 116 -61.56 -12.27 -22.84
CA GLU A 116 -62.97 -12.55 -23.19
C GLU A 116 -63.08 -13.47 -24.43
N ARG A 117 -62.21 -13.30 -25.42
CA ARG A 117 -62.19 -14.17 -26.60
C ARG A 117 -61.71 -15.57 -26.25
N SER A 118 -60.65 -15.68 -25.44
CA SER A 118 -60.15 -16.99 -25.00
C SER A 118 -61.23 -17.76 -24.24
N GLU A 119 -61.90 -17.13 -23.27
CA GLU A 119 -63.00 -17.75 -22.53
C GLU A 119 -64.14 -18.22 -23.47
N TYR A 120 -64.58 -17.36 -24.39
CA TYR A 120 -65.63 -17.71 -25.33
C TYR A 120 -65.23 -18.86 -26.26
N LEU A 121 -63.99 -18.88 -26.76
CA LEU A 121 -63.48 -19.95 -27.61
C LEU A 121 -63.35 -21.27 -26.87
N GLU A 122 -62.97 -21.26 -25.59
CA GLU A 122 -63.01 -22.46 -24.73
C GLU A 122 -64.43 -23.03 -24.63
N GLN A 123 -65.44 -22.16 -24.53
CA GLN A 123 -66.85 -22.61 -24.54
C GLN A 123 -67.26 -23.19 -25.89
N LEU A 124 -66.85 -22.60 -27.01
CA LEU A 124 -67.09 -23.19 -28.33
C LEU A 124 -66.39 -24.55 -28.48
N ALA A 125 -65.14 -24.67 -28.02
CA ALA A 125 -64.43 -25.96 -27.99
C ALA A 125 -65.17 -26.99 -27.11
N ARG A 126 -65.74 -26.58 -25.97
CA ARG A 126 -66.57 -27.44 -25.13
C ARG A 126 -67.83 -27.93 -25.86
N LEU A 127 -68.51 -27.05 -26.60
CA LEU A 127 -69.77 -27.37 -27.27
C LEU A 127 -69.58 -28.18 -28.57
N PHE A 128 -68.63 -27.75 -29.41
CA PHE A 128 -68.42 -28.29 -30.76
C PHE A 128 -67.17 -29.15 -30.91
N GLY A 129 -66.23 -29.11 -29.97
CA GLY A 129 -64.93 -29.78 -30.08
C GLY A 129 -63.90 -28.96 -30.86
N VAL A 130 -64.32 -27.83 -31.42
CA VAL A 130 -63.53 -26.96 -32.29
C VAL A 130 -63.79 -25.51 -31.91
N ALA A 131 -62.72 -24.72 -31.80
CA ALA A 131 -62.76 -23.27 -31.58
C ALA A 131 -62.32 -22.44 -32.79
N ASP A 132 -61.86 -23.07 -33.88
CA ASP A 132 -61.38 -22.39 -35.07
C ASP A 132 -62.42 -22.45 -36.22
N GLU A 133 -62.63 -21.31 -36.88
CA GLU A 133 -63.61 -21.18 -37.98
C GLU A 133 -63.23 -22.05 -39.19
N ASP A 134 -61.95 -22.07 -39.57
CA ASP A 134 -61.49 -22.77 -40.78
C ASP A 134 -61.63 -24.29 -40.58
N ILE A 135 -61.34 -24.78 -39.37
CA ILE A 135 -61.56 -26.17 -38.97
C ILE A 135 -63.05 -26.53 -38.93
N PHE A 136 -63.86 -25.65 -38.33
CA PHE A 136 -65.31 -25.83 -38.25
C PHE A 136 -65.94 -25.91 -39.65
N ARG A 137 -65.49 -25.05 -40.56
CA ARG A 137 -65.92 -25.07 -41.98
C ARG A 137 -65.46 -26.33 -42.70
N ALA A 138 -64.19 -26.72 -42.56
CA ALA A 138 -63.64 -27.88 -43.25
C ALA A 138 -64.31 -29.21 -42.85
N SER A 139 -64.88 -29.27 -41.64
CA SER A 139 -65.57 -30.45 -41.12
C SER A 139 -67.07 -30.45 -41.42
N LEU A 140 -67.79 -29.38 -41.08
CA LEU A 140 -69.24 -29.37 -41.10
C LEU A 140 -69.86 -28.82 -42.40
N PHE A 141 -69.10 -28.12 -43.24
CA PHE A 141 -69.61 -27.48 -44.47
C PHE A 141 -69.11 -28.18 -45.73
N PHE A 142 -70.03 -28.51 -46.64
CA PHE A 142 -69.75 -29.15 -47.91
C PHE A 142 -70.34 -28.31 -49.04
N GLY A 143 -69.53 -27.62 -49.84
CA GLY A 143 -70.02 -26.68 -50.87
C GLY A 143 -69.73 -27.10 -52.33
N GLN A 144 -70.39 -26.42 -53.28
CA GLN A 144 -70.19 -26.56 -54.74
C GLN A 144 -68.73 -26.26 -55.14
N GLY A 145 -68.06 -27.19 -55.84
CA GLY A 145 -66.66 -27.05 -56.27
C GLY A 145 -65.59 -27.25 -55.19
N SER A 146 -65.99 -27.54 -53.94
CA SER A 146 -65.05 -27.68 -52.80
C SER A 146 -64.29 -29.02 -52.74
N LEU A 147 -64.53 -29.93 -53.68
CA LEU A 147 -63.82 -31.20 -53.78
C LEU A 147 -62.47 -31.06 -54.51
N GLU A 148 -62.27 -30.00 -55.28
CA GLU A 148 -60.97 -29.58 -55.82
C GLU A 148 -60.40 -28.44 -54.97
N VAL A 149 -59.56 -28.78 -53.99
CA VAL A 149 -58.82 -27.77 -53.22
C VAL A 149 -57.65 -27.26 -54.07
N SER A 150 -57.91 -26.27 -54.91
CA SER A 150 -56.89 -25.51 -55.62
C SER A 150 -56.32 -24.43 -54.69
N GLY A 151 -55.12 -24.67 -54.15
CA GLY A 151 -54.37 -23.72 -53.32
C GLY A 151 -53.20 -24.36 -52.56
N GLN A 152 -52.10 -23.61 -52.38
CA GLN A 152 -50.88 -24.04 -51.69
C GLN A 152 -51.20 -24.58 -50.29
N GLY A 153 -51.13 -25.90 -50.14
CA GLY A 153 -51.38 -26.64 -48.89
C GLY A 153 -52.25 -27.88 -49.05
N GLY A 154 -53.22 -27.87 -49.97
CA GLY A 154 -54.12 -29.02 -50.20
C GLY A 154 -54.90 -29.51 -48.97
N MET A 155 -55.69 -30.57 -49.14
CA MET A 155 -56.39 -31.25 -48.04
C MET A 155 -55.40 -31.88 -47.05
N ALA A 156 -54.24 -32.33 -47.53
CA ALA A 156 -53.16 -32.90 -46.73
C ALA A 156 -52.64 -31.96 -45.64
N ALA A 157 -52.35 -30.68 -45.95
CA ALA A 157 -51.91 -29.74 -44.92
C ALA A 157 -53.03 -29.42 -43.92
N LYS A 158 -54.29 -29.35 -44.38
CA LYS A 158 -55.44 -29.14 -43.48
C LYS A 158 -55.66 -30.36 -42.58
N ILE A 159 -55.61 -31.57 -43.11
CA ILE A 159 -55.64 -32.82 -42.32
C ILE A 159 -54.48 -32.83 -41.32
N LYS A 160 -53.26 -32.41 -41.71
CA LYS A 160 -52.13 -32.27 -40.78
C LYS A 160 -52.46 -31.34 -39.61
N THR A 161 -53.00 -30.15 -39.90
CA THR A 161 -53.41 -29.16 -38.88
C THR A 161 -54.60 -29.64 -38.02
N LEU A 162 -55.51 -30.42 -38.61
CA LEU A 162 -56.69 -30.95 -37.93
C LEU A 162 -56.36 -32.15 -37.02
N LEU A 163 -55.53 -33.07 -37.51
CA LEU A 163 -55.11 -34.26 -36.79
C LEU A 163 -54.06 -33.94 -35.73
N SER A 164 -53.32 -32.83 -35.86
CA SER A 164 -52.45 -32.35 -34.79
C SER A 164 -53.23 -31.87 -33.56
N GLY A 165 -54.57 -31.72 -33.63
CA GLY A 165 -55.49 -31.60 -32.48
C GLY A 165 -55.37 -30.33 -31.64
N PHE A 166 -54.29 -29.58 -31.76
CA PHE A 166 -54.04 -28.34 -31.03
C PHE A 166 -53.52 -27.29 -32.00
N VAL A 167 -54.38 -26.33 -32.33
CA VAL A 167 -54.00 -25.11 -33.05
C VAL A 167 -53.14 -24.19 -32.17
N GLU A 168 -53.04 -24.45 -30.86
CA GLU A 168 -52.32 -23.58 -29.94
C GLU A 168 -50.84 -23.94 -29.72
N VAL A 169 -50.41 -25.20 -29.95
CA VAL A 169 -49.01 -25.60 -29.74
C VAL A 169 -48.55 -26.51 -30.86
N ASP A 170 -47.78 -25.94 -31.78
CA ASP A 170 -47.04 -26.68 -32.79
C ASP A 170 -45.91 -27.48 -32.10
N TYR A 171 -46.11 -28.79 -31.90
CA TYR A 171 -45.12 -29.65 -31.24
C TYR A 171 -43.77 -29.63 -31.98
N ASP A 172 -43.78 -29.48 -33.31
CA ASP A 172 -42.55 -29.37 -34.09
C ASP A 172 -41.79 -28.09 -33.69
N ARG A 173 -42.52 -26.98 -33.45
CA ARG A 173 -41.95 -25.73 -32.93
C ARG A 173 -41.43 -25.86 -31.50
N VAL A 174 -42.12 -26.59 -30.62
CA VAL A 174 -41.66 -26.82 -29.24
C VAL A 174 -40.38 -27.68 -29.24
N LEU A 175 -40.36 -28.75 -30.01
CA LEU A 175 -39.18 -29.59 -30.19
C LEU A 175 -37.99 -28.78 -30.73
N GLN A 176 -38.23 -27.93 -31.73
CA GLN A 176 -37.21 -27.03 -32.26
C GLN A 176 -36.71 -26.05 -31.18
N THR A 177 -37.60 -25.48 -30.38
CA THR A 177 -37.23 -24.54 -29.30
C THR A 177 -36.40 -25.24 -28.22
N LEU A 178 -36.78 -26.45 -27.79
CA LEU A 178 -36.01 -27.25 -26.82
C LEU A 178 -34.61 -27.58 -27.35
N GLN A 179 -34.52 -27.90 -28.64
CA GLN A 179 -33.26 -28.18 -29.30
C GLN A 179 -32.38 -26.92 -29.40
N ASP A 180 -32.96 -25.78 -29.75
CA ASP A 180 -32.26 -24.49 -29.80
C ASP A 180 -31.78 -24.05 -28.41
N ASP A 181 -32.62 -24.19 -27.38
CA ASP A 181 -32.28 -23.91 -25.98
C ASP A 181 -31.15 -24.81 -25.45
N TYR A 182 -31.14 -26.09 -25.85
CA TYR A 182 -30.05 -27.00 -25.56
C TYR A 182 -28.74 -26.56 -26.25
N PHE A 183 -28.80 -26.19 -27.53
CA PHE A 183 -27.62 -25.70 -28.28
C PHE A 183 -27.18 -24.29 -27.91
N ALA A 184 -27.98 -23.53 -27.15
CA ALA A 184 -27.55 -22.29 -26.53
C ALA A 184 -26.55 -22.56 -25.38
N ILE A 185 -26.64 -23.73 -24.74
CA ILE A 185 -25.81 -24.10 -23.59
C ILE A 185 -24.54 -24.87 -23.99
N THR A 186 -24.65 -25.82 -24.93
CA THR A 186 -23.54 -26.72 -25.31
C THR A 186 -23.44 -26.91 -26.81
N ARG A 187 -22.23 -27.11 -27.33
CA ARG A 187 -22.02 -27.49 -28.74
C ARG A 187 -22.28 -28.97 -29.03
N GLN A 188 -22.26 -29.82 -27.99
CA GLN A 188 -22.39 -31.27 -28.13
C GLN A 188 -23.77 -31.63 -28.66
N ASN A 189 -23.88 -32.47 -29.68
CA ASN A 189 -25.15 -32.83 -30.30
C ASN A 189 -25.47 -34.33 -30.10
N PRO A 190 -26.39 -34.69 -29.18
CA PRO A 190 -26.82 -36.08 -29.00
C PRO A 190 -27.55 -36.67 -30.21
N TRP A 191 -28.11 -35.83 -31.08
CA TRP A 191 -28.97 -36.23 -32.21
C TRP A 191 -28.28 -36.11 -33.57
N GLY A 192 -26.95 -35.94 -33.60
CA GLY A 192 -26.21 -35.81 -34.86
C GLY A 192 -24.77 -35.34 -34.68
N LYS A 193 -24.32 -34.46 -35.57
CA LYS A 193 -22.97 -33.87 -35.50
C LYS A 193 -22.95 -32.66 -34.58
N ASP A 194 -21.88 -32.55 -33.79
CA ASP A 194 -21.61 -31.42 -32.92
C ASP A 194 -21.59 -30.09 -33.69
N LYS A 195 -21.96 -29.01 -32.98
CA LYS A 195 -21.82 -27.65 -33.49
C LYS A 195 -20.35 -27.23 -33.48
N THR A 196 -19.99 -26.35 -34.41
CA THR A 196 -18.60 -25.90 -34.59
C THR A 196 -18.13 -24.88 -33.56
N ARG A 197 -19.06 -24.09 -33.01
CA ARG A 197 -18.75 -23.06 -32.01
C ARG A 197 -19.03 -23.57 -30.62
N ASP A 198 -18.07 -23.36 -29.72
CA ASP A 198 -18.25 -23.57 -28.30
C ASP A 198 -19.37 -22.65 -27.76
N ARG A 199 -20.02 -23.14 -26.71
CA ARG A 199 -21.07 -22.43 -25.98
C ARG A 199 -20.64 -22.19 -24.55
N GLU A 200 -21.49 -21.53 -23.78
CA GLU A 200 -21.19 -21.14 -22.40
C GLU A 200 -20.67 -22.32 -21.55
N LEU A 201 -21.28 -23.51 -21.65
CA LEU A 201 -20.82 -24.68 -20.90
C LEU A 201 -19.41 -25.15 -21.32
N ASP A 202 -19.12 -25.10 -22.61
CA ASP A 202 -17.81 -25.51 -23.15
C ASP A 202 -16.72 -24.49 -22.78
N GLU A 203 -17.05 -23.19 -22.80
CA GLU A 203 -16.16 -22.10 -22.38
C GLU A 203 -15.86 -22.16 -20.88
N VAL A 204 -16.88 -22.40 -20.04
CA VAL A 204 -16.71 -22.57 -18.59
C VAL A 204 -15.80 -23.77 -18.29
N ARG A 205 -15.99 -24.90 -18.97
CA ARG A 205 -15.12 -26.09 -18.83
C ARG A 205 -13.68 -25.80 -19.21
N LYS A 206 -13.44 -25.13 -20.34
CA LYS A 206 -12.09 -24.72 -20.75
C LYS A 206 -11.44 -23.80 -19.73
N ARG A 207 -12.20 -22.87 -19.15
CA ARG A 207 -11.69 -21.95 -18.14
C ARG A 207 -11.38 -22.66 -16.82
N LEU A 208 -12.20 -23.64 -16.43
CA LEU A 208 -11.91 -24.53 -15.30
C LEU A 208 -10.61 -25.32 -15.49
N GLU A 209 -10.40 -25.92 -16.67
CA GLU A 209 -9.15 -26.62 -16.99
C GLU A 209 -7.93 -25.69 -16.91
N GLN A 210 -8.06 -24.45 -17.39
CA GLN A 210 -7.01 -23.44 -17.31
C GLN A 210 -6.70 -23.02 -15.87
N LEU A 211 -7.74 -22.79 -15.05
CA LEU A 211 -7.58 -22.44 -13.63
C LEU A 211 -6.97 -23.60 -12.84
N GLU A 212 -7.40 -24.83 -13.09
CA GLU A 212 -6.84 -26.03 -12.46
C GLU A 212 -5.34 -26.16 -12.80
N SER A 213 -4.96 -25.95 -14.06
CA SER A 213 -3.56 -25.95 -14.48
C SER A 213 -2.73 -24.88 -13.76
N ARG A 214 -3.29 -23.67 -13.55
CA ARG A 214 -2.63 -22.60 -12.80
C ARG A 214 -2.53 -22.94 -11.31
N TRP A 215 -3.60 -23.44 -10.71
CA TRP A 215 -3.62 -23.84 -9.30
C TRP A 215 -2.54 -24.89 -9.01
N PHE A 216 -2.39 -25.90 -9.87
CA PHE A 216 -1.33 -26.91 -9.74
C PHE A 216 0.08 -26.31 -9.86
N ALA A 217 0.28 -25.28 -10.67
CA ALA A 217 1.57 -24.61 -10.79
C ALA A 217 1.92 -23.82 -9.51
N GLU A 218 0.94 -23.11 -8.94
CA GLU A 218 1.12 -22.25 -7.75
C GLU A 218 1.19 -23.06 -6.43
N GLN A 219 0.65 -24.28 -6.39
CA GLN A 219 0.68 -25.12 -5.19
C GLN A 219 2.12 -25.44 -4.72
N GLY A 220 3.10 -25.43 -5.63
CA GLY A 220 4.52 -25.58 -5.30
C GLY A 220 5.07 -24.44 -4.44
N SER A 221 4.63 -23.20 -4.72
CA SER A 221 5.04 -21.98 -4.02
C SER A 221 4.69 -22.00 -2.52
N LEU A 222 3.64 -22.76 -2.14
CA LEU A 222 3.19 -22.88 -0.75
C LEU A 222 4.21 -23.61 0.13
N LYS A 223 4.81 -24.70 -0.39
CA LYS A 223 5.88 -25.43 0.31
C LYS A 223 7.17 -24.60 0.39
N ASP A 224 7.47 -23.87 -0.68
CA ASP A 224 8.63 -22.97 -0.71
C ASP A 224 8.50 -21.81 0.28
N LEU A 225 7.28 -21.33 0.53
CA LEU A 225 7.01 -20.27 1.50
C LEU A 225 7.19 -20.77 2.94
N GLU A 226 6.78 -21.99 3.25
CA GLU A 226 7.00 -22.59 4.58
C GLU A 226 8.49 -22.76 4.88
N THR A 227 9.27 -23.30 3.94
CA THR A 227 10.72 -23.47 4.10
C THR A 227 11.41 -22.12 4.23
N LEU A 228 11.05 -21.14 3.39
CA LEU A 228 11.62 -19.79 3.44
C LEU A 228 11.33 -19.07 4.76
N ARG A 229 10.13 -19.23 5.35
CA ARG A 229 9.81 -18.68 6.68
C ARG A 229 10.68 -19.28 7.78
N THR A 230 10.99 -20.57 7.71
CA THR A 230 11.91 -21.20 8.67
C THR A 230 13.33 -20.65 8.54
N GLU A 231 13.84 -20.49 7.32
CA GLU A 231 15.16 -19.88 7.07
C GLU A 231 15.23 -18.42 7.57
N LEU A 232 14.19 -17.61 7.30
CA LEU A 232 14.11 -16.23 7.78
C LEU A 232 14.17 -16.13 9.31
N ALA A 233 13.46 -17.02 10.01
CA ALA A 233 13.42 -17.04 11.47
C ALA A 233 14.78 -17.41 12.07
N GLU A 234 15.49 -18.38 11.50
CA GLU A 234 16.83 -18.78 11.93
C GLU A 234 17.86 -17.67 11.67
N LEU A 235 17.82 -17.06 10.48
CA LEU A 235 18.73 -15.99 10.09
C LEU A 235 18.53 -14.73 10.95
N SER A 236 17.28 -14.38 11.24
CA SER A 236 16.95 -13.24 12.12
C SER A 236 17.51 -13.44 13.52
N ARG A 237 17.34 -14.64 14.11
CA ARG A 237 17.91 -14.97 15.43
C ARG A 237 19.43 -14.89 15.43
N PHE A 238 20.09 -15.36 14.37
CA PHE A 238 21.55 -15.27 14.24
C PHE A 238 22.02 -13.81 14.21
N ILE A 239 21.35 -12.96 13.42
CA ILE A 239 21.71 -11.53 13.30
C ILE A 239 21.51 -10.81 14.64
N GLU A 240 20.41 -11.06 15.35
CA GLU A 240 20.17 -10.46 16.66
C GLU A 240 21.24 -10.85 17.69
N ALA A 241 21.60 -12.14 17.75
CA ALA A 241 22.66 -12.62 18.63
C ALA A 241 24.01 -11.98 18.27
N GLY A 242 24.38 -12.00 16.99
CA GLY A 242 25.65 -11.45 16.53
C GLY A 242 25.74 -9.93 16.70
N ARG A 243 24.66 -9.17 16.52
CA ARG A 243 24.61 -7.72 16.83
C ARG A 243 24.87 -7.44 18.31
N SER A 244 24.25 -8.21 19.20
CA SER A 244 24.51 -8.11 20.65
C SER A 244 26.00 -8.33 20.96
N ASP A 245 26.63 -9.31 20.33
CA ASP A 245 28.03 -9.63 20.56
C ASP A 245 28.97 -8.61 19.93
N TYR A 246 28.63 -8.08 18.75
CA TYR A 246 29.33 -6.98 18.11
C TYR A 246 29.30 -5.71 18.99
N ASP A 247 28.14 -5.32 19.51
CA ASP A 247 27.99 -4.16 20.39
C ASP A 247 28.80 -4.30 21.69
N LYS A 248 28.83 -5.50 22.28
CA LYS A 248 29.67 -5.79 23.45
C LYS A 248 31.16 -5.68 23.09
N GLY A 249 31.56 -6.24 21.95
CA GLY A 249 32.93 -6.19 21.45
C GLY A 249 33.39 -4.75 21.19
N GLU A 250 32.58 -3.93 20.51
CA GLU A 250 32.89 -2.53 20.22
C GLU A 250 33.09 -1.73 21.52
N ARG A 251 32.17 -1.84 22.48
CA ARG A 251 32.29 -1.15 23.78
C ARG A 251 33.55 -1.58 24.53
N TYR A 252 33.89 -2.86 24.47
CA TYR A 252 35.10 -3.38 25.10
C TYR A 252 36.36 -2.81 24.45
N LEU A 253 36.47 -2.80 23.13
CA LEU A 253 37.65 -2.25 22.43
C LEU A 253 37.81 -0.74 22.63
N VAL A 254 36.71 0.02 22.63
CA VAL A 254 36.74 1.46 22.96
C VAL A 254 37.28 1.69 24.38
N TRP A 255 36.83 0.87 25.33
CA TRP A 255 37.33 0.92 26.70
C TRP A 255 38.84 0.59 26.78
N VAL A 256 39.29 -0.49 26.12
CA VAL A 256 40.71 -0.88 26.09
C VAL A 256 41.58 0.22 25.49
N ARG A 257 41.16 0.82 24.36
CA ARG A 257 41.90 1.92 23.70
C ARG A 257 42.10 3.10 24.63
N LYS A 258 41.04 3.51 25.32
CA LYS A 258 41.09 4.61 26.28
C LYS A 258 42.04 4.32 27.45
N GLN A 259 42.08 3.08 27.93
CA GLN A 259 43.01 2.67 28.99
C GLN A 259 44.47 2.71 28.51
N LEU A 260 44.77 2.17 27.32
CA LEU A 260 46.12 2.24 26.74
C LEU A 260 46.60 3.67 26.55
N GLU A 261 45.75 4.60 26.10
CA GLU A 261 46.09 6.02 25.97
C GLU A 261 46.45 6.67 27.31
N VAL A 262 45.75 6.29 28.40
CA VAL A 262 46.04 6.79 29.74
C VAL A 262 47.37 6.23 30.25
N GLU A 263 47.64 4.95 30.02
CA GLU A 263 48.92 4.31 30.37
C GLU A 263 50.11 4.92 29.61
N GLU A 264 49.96 5.18 28.30
CA GLU A 264 51.00 5.83 27.49
C GLU A 264 51.31 7.25 28.00
N LYS A 265 50.28 8.04 28.32
CA LYS A 265 50.45 9.39 28.89
C LYS A 265 51.14 9.35 30.26
N ALA A 266 50.76 8.42 31.13
CA ALA A 266 51.43 8.24 32.42
C ALA A 266 52.91 7.83 32.24
N ALA A 267 53.21 6.93 31.29
CA ALA A 267 54.58 6.54 30.98
C ALA A 267 55.42 7.69 30.38
N GLN A 268 54.80 8.57 29.60
CA GLN A 268 55.46 9.79 29.11
C GLN A 268 55.80 10.75 30.25
N LEU A 269 54.83 11.08 31.10
CA LEU A 269 55.04 11.95 32.27
C LEU A 269 56.14 11.41 33.22
N ARG A 270 56.22 10.09 33.42
CA ARG A 270 57.30 9.46 34.19
C ARG A 270 58.69 9.70 33.57
N ARG A 271 58.81 9.62 32.24
CA ARG A 271 60.08 9.89 31.53
C ARG A 271 60.46 11.37 31.62
N ASP A 272 59.49 12.27 31.50
CA ASP A 272 59.71 13.71 31.61
C ASP A 272 60.14 14.11 33.03
N LEU A 273 59.50 13.56 34.06
CA LEU A 273 59.92 13.72 35.46
C LEU A 273 61.35 13.24 35.70
N GLN A 274 61.72 12.07 35.17
CA GLN A 274 63.08 11.55 35.30
C GLN A 274 64.12 12.47 34.64
N ARG A 275 63.76 13.08 33.51
CA ARG A 275 64.62 14.07 32.83
C ARG A 275 64.79 15.34 33.66
N LEU A 276 63.70 15.86 34.23
CA LEU A 276 63.72 17.03 35.11
C LEU A 276 64.56 16.78 36.38
N ASP A 277 64.46 15.58 36.97
CA ASP A 277 65.30 15.17 38.11
C ASP A 277 66.80 15.24 37.78
N GLN A 278 67.21 14.70 36.63
CA GLN A 278 68.61 14.75 36.19
C GLN A 278 69.12 16.19 35.94
N GLN A 279 68.25 17.11 35.54
CA GLN A 279 68.60 18.52 35.38
C GLN A 279 68.74 19.22 36.75
N GLY A 280 67.84 18.93 37.69
CA GLY A 280 67.92 19.43 39.07
C GLY A 280 69.21 19.01 39.78
N ASP A 281 69.60 17.72 39.67
CA ASP A 281 70.82 17.19 40.29
C ASP A 281 72.10 17.89 39.78
N LYS A 282 72.14 18.25 38.49
CA LYS A 282 73.28 18.96 37.89
C LYS A 282 73.40 20.39 38.41
N ILE A 283 72.28 21.10 38.58
CA ILE A 283 72.27 22.46 39.13
C ILE A 283 72.75 22.45 40.58
N ALA A 284 72.25 21.51 41.40
CA ALA A 284 72.66 21.36 42.80
C ALA A 284 74.18 21.11 42.93
N ALA A 285 74.76 20.24 42.09
CA ALA A 285 76.19 19.96 42.09
C ALA A 285 77.05 21.19 41.75
N LEU A 286 76.62 22.01 40.79
CA LEU A 286 77.31 23.24 40.42
C LEU A 286 77.22 24.32 41.52
N GLN A 287 76.08 24.45 42.19
CA GLN A 287 75.92 25.35 43.33
C GLN A 287 76.82 24.96 44.51
N GLN A 288 76.92 23.67 44.83
CA GLN A 288 77.79 23.17 45.89
C GLN A 288 79.27 23.50 45.59
N ARG A 289 79.69 23.37 44.33
CA ARG A 289 81.06 23.68 43.90
C ARG A 289 81.37 25.18 44.00
N ARG A 290 80.42 26.05 43.67
CA ARG A 290 80.52 27.51 43.87
C ARG A 290 80.77 27.85 45.34
N ALA A 291 79.96 27.29 46.25
CA ALA A 291 80.07 27.55 47.68
C ALA A 291 81.42 27.08 48.28
N GLY A 292 82.00 26.00 47.75
CA GLY A 292 83.33 25.52 48.14
C GLY A 292 84.44 26.52 47.83
N ILE A 293 84.47 27.04 46.60
CA ILE A 293 85.50 28.00 46.14
C ILE A 293 85.41 29.32 46.94
N GLU A 294 84.21 29.78 47.30
CA GLU A 294 84.02 30.99 48.08
C GLU A 294 84.58 30.91 49.51
N LYS A 295 84.50 29.73 50.16
CA LYS A 295 85.07 29.52 51.49
C LYS A 295 86.60 29.60 51.49
N GLU A 296 87.25 29.09 50.44
CA GLU A 296 88.71 29.11 50.33
C GLU A 296 89.26 30.54 50.12
N LEU A 297 88.51 31.39 49.41
CA LEU A 297 88.84 32.82 49.23
C LEU A 297 88.80 33.59 50.55
N GLN A 298 87.83 33.31 51.43
CA GLN A 298 87.73 33.98 52.73
C GLN A 298 88.88 33.64 53.70
N ALA A 299 89.40 32.40 53.65
CA ALA A 299 90.50 31.96 54.51
C ALA A 299 91.85 32.64 54.19
N ALA A 300 92.03 33.21 52.99
CA ALA A 300 93.27 33.82 52.55
C ALA A 300 93.53 35.24 53.12
N GLY A 301 92.54 35.86 53.78
CA GLY A 301 92.67 37.18 54.41
C GLY A 301 92.82 38.35 53.43
N LEU A 302 92.54 38.12 52.15
CA LEU A 302 92.53 39.13 51.09
C LEU A 302 91.07 39.33 50.60
N PRO A 303 90.62 40.57 50.36
CA PRO A 303 89.28 40.83 49.86
C PRO A 303 89.09 40.31 48.42
N ARG A 304 87.86 39.91 48.06
CA ARG A 304 87.46 39.38 46.72
C ARG A 304 87.98 40.20 45.53
N LYS A 305 88.27 41.50 45.73
CA LYS A 305 88.95 42.39 44.77
C LYS A 305 90.12 43.09 45.46
N LEU A 306 91.34 42.93 44.93
CA LEU A 306 92.56 43.56 45.45
C LEU A 306 92.68 45.04 44.99
N PRO A 307 92.96 46.00 45.88
CA PRO A 307 93.25 47.39 45.50
C PRO A 307 94.63 47.54 44.84
N GLU A 308 94.73 48.35 43.77
CA GLU A 308 95.93 48.43 42.92
C GLU A 308 97.21 48.93 43.63
N LYS A 309 97.10 49.81 44.63
CA LYS A 309 98.25 50.45 45.32
C LYS A 309 98.77 49.69 46.53
N LEU A 310 98.04 48.69 47.02
CA LEU A 310 98.36 47.96 48.25
C LEU A 310 99.74 47.25 48.20
N PRO A 311 100.19 46.65 47.08
CA PRO A 311 101.49 45.99 47.02
C PRO A 311 102.69 46.96 47.17
N GLN A 312 102.58 48.20 46.68
CA GLN A 312 103.66 49.20 46.70
C GLN A 312 103.83 49.84 48.08
N LEU A 313 102.72 50.13 48.76
CA LEU A 313 102.71 50.71 50.11
C LEU A 313 103.35 49.79 51.16
N LEU A 314 103.15 48.48 51.02
CA LEU A 314 103.73 47.49 51.93
C LEU A 314 105.27 47.44 51.86
N THR A 315 105.88 47.79 50.72
CA THR A 315 107.34 47.85 50.55
C THR A 315 107.98 49.14 51.08
N GLU A 316 107.35 50.30 50.90
CA GLU A 316 107.91 51.61 51.33
C GLU A 316 107.87 51.81 52.87
N SER A 317 106.90 51.19 53.54
CA SER A 317 106.77 51.25 55.01
C SER A 317 107.97 50.68 55.77
N GLU A 318 108.71 49.73 55.20
CA GLU A 318 109.78 49.04 55.91
C GLU A 318 111.11 49.82 55.88
N THR A 319 111.34 50.64 54.84
CA THR A 319 112.61 51.34 54.65
C THR A 319 112.77 52.54 55.59
N VAL A 320 111.73 53.37 55.75
CA VAL A 320 111.74 54.58 56.59
C VAL A 320 111.94 54.25 58.08
N ARG A 321 111.51 53.08 58.53
CA ARG A 321 111.67 52.63 59.93
C ARG A 321 113.13 52.47 60.33
N GLN A 322 113.99 52.07 59.41
CA GLN A 322 115.41 51.80 59.70
C GLN A 322 116.22 53.09 59.92
N GLU A 323 115.81 54.20 59.29
CA GLU A 323 116.52 55.49 59.33
C GLU A 323 116.35 56.22 60.68
N LEU A 324 115.18 56.10 61.32
CA LEU A 324 114.85 56.79 62.59
C LEU A 324 115.72 56.34 63.77
N VAL A 325 116.12 55.06 63.78
CA VAL A 325 116.89 54.47 64.87
C VAL A 325 118.32 55.06 64.95
N ALA A 326 118.88 55.49 63.83
CA ALA A 326 120.26 55.98 63.75
C ALA A 326 120.47 57.40 64.35
N VAL A 327 119.48 58.29 64.24
CA VAL A 327 119.61 59.69 64.69
C VAL A 327 119.56 59.85 66.21
N GLN A 328 118.87 58.95 66.91
CA GLN A 328 118.68 59.04 68.36
C GLN A 328 119.97 58.78 69.16
N THR A 329 120.91 58.02 68.61
CA THR A 329 122.15 57.67 69.30
C THR A 329 123.16 58.82 69.37
N GLU A 330 123.17 59.75 68.40
CA GLU A 330 124.15 60.85 68.36
C GLU A 330 123.88 61.96 69.41
N ALA A 331 122.61 62.30 69.65
CA ALA A 331 122.21 63.41 70.52
C ALA A 331 122.55 63.22 72.02
N ALA A 332 122.72 61.97 72.48
CA ALA A 332 122.99 61.67 73.88
C ALA A 332 124.39 62.10 74.34
N SER A 333 125.38 62.10 73.45
CA SER A 333 126.79 62.31 73.78
C SER A 333 127.17 63.77 74.14
N LEU A 334 126.45 64.75 73.61
CA LEU A 334 126.81 66.17 73.71
C LEU A 334 126.41 66.83 75.06
N ARG A 335 125.41 66.25 75.75
CA ARG A 335 124.81 66.83 76.97
C ARG A 335 125.71 66.75 78.20
N GLU A 336 126.67 65.83 78.19
CA GLU A 336 127.53 65.54 79.34
C GLU A 336 128.62 66.61 79.57
N GLN A 337 129.06 67.31 78.51
CA GLN A 337 130.16 68.28 78.56
C GLN A 337 129.78 69.64 79.19
N LEU A 338 128.49 70.00 79.26
CA LEU A 338 128.01 71.33 79.68
C LEU A 338 128.01 71.58 81.20
N LEU A 339 128.11 70.54 82.03
CA LEU A 339 127.84 70.64 83.48
C LEU A 339 129.07 70.97 84.37
N ALA A 340 130.29 71.12 83.81
CA ALA A 340 131.53 71.05 84.59
C ALA A 340 132.26 72.38 85.00
N LEU A 341 131.67 73.59 84.91
CA LEU A 341 132.38 74.90 85.12
C LEU A 341 132.07 75.67 86.46
N PRO A 342 133.06 76.26 87.20
CA PRO A 342 132.89 76.93 88.54
C PRO A 342 132.69 78.49 88.58
N LYS A 343 132.07 79.08 89.63
CA LYS A 343 131.60 80.52 89.75
C LYS A 343 132.25 81.38 90.90
N PRO A 344 132.43 82.74 90.77
CA PRO A 344 133.04 83.62 91.80
C PRO A 344 132.08 84.31 92.82
N ALA A 345 132.55 84.62 94.05
CA ALA A 345 131.76 85.16 95.19
C ALA A 345 132.09 86.62 95.61
N TRP A 346 131.06 87.43 95.92
CA TRP A 346 131.13 88.91 96.06
C TRP A 346 130.71 89.46 97.44
N GLN A 347 130.09 88.63 98.28
CA GLN A 347 129.29 89.07 99.43
C GLN A 347 130.10 89.72 100.58
N TRP A 348 131.31 89.26 100.87
CA TRP A 348 132.10 89.81 101.99
C TRP A 348 132.61 91.24 101.73
N ARG A 349 132.83 91.59 100.46
CA ARG A 349 133.34 92.90 100.06
C ARG A 349 132.31 94.01 100.30
N LEU A 350 131.01 93.70 100.27
CA LEU A 350 129.94 94.64 100.62
C LEU A 350 129.90 95.00 102.11
N GLY A 351 130.15 94.04 103.00
CA GLY A 351 130.10 94.29 104.45
C GLY A 351 131.15 95.29 104.93
N ALA A 352 132.35 95.23 104.36
CA ALA A 352 133.44 96.16 104.67
C ALA A 352 133.10 97.60 104.24
N THR A 353 132.38 97.78 103.12
CA THR A 353 131.98 99.11 102.63
C THR A 353 130.95 99.78 103.55
N LEU A 354 130.05 99.02 104.17
CA LEU A 354 129.03 99.58 105.07
C LEU A 354 129.64 100.09 106.39
N ALA A 355 130.56 99.34 106.98
CA ALA A 355 131.19 99.69 108.26
C ALA A 355 132.00 101.00 108.19
N GLY A 356 132.69 101.23 107.08
CA GLY A 356 133.47 102.47 106.86
C GLY A 356 132.59 103.71 106.75
N VAL A 357 131.42 103.59 106.12
CA VAL A 357 130.46 104.70 105.99
C VAL A 357 129.81 105.03 107.35
N SER A 358 129.52 104.03 108.18
CA SER A 358 128.96 104.21 109.54
C SER A 358 129.91 104.97 110.47
N ALA A 359 131.21 104.65 110.44
CA ALA A 359 132.21 105.33 111.24
C ALA A 359 132.36 106.82 110.85
N ALA A 360 132.29 107.12 109.55
CA ALA A 360 132.35 108.49 109.05
C ALA A 360 131.10 109.30 109.45
N ALA A 361 129.91 108.70 109.43
CA ALA A 361 128.68 109.34 109.88
C ALA A 361 128.67 109.65 111.39
N GLY A 362 129.28 108.79 112.23
CA GLY A 362 129.40 109.03 113.67
C GLY A 362 130.34 110.19 114.03
N ALA A 363 131.45 110.34 113.32
CA ALA A 363 132.37 111.46 113.54
C ALA A 363 131.74 112.82 113.20
N LEU A 364 130.83 112.85 112.22
CA LEU A 364 130.13 114.04 111.76
C LEU A 364 129.11 114.60 112.77
N ALA A 365 128.66 113.80 113.75
CA ALA A 365 127.70 114.22 114.75
C ALA A 365 128.31 114.97 115.95
N TRP A 366 129.63 114.91 116.14
CA TRP A 366 130.30 115.45 117.34
C TRP A 366 130.86 116.87 117.16
N ASN A 367 131.27 117.27 115.94
CA ASN A 367 131.79 118.61 115.66
C ASN A 367 131.78 118.94 114.14
N SER A 368 131.41 120.17 113.76
CA SER A 368 131.05 120.52 112.37
C SER A 368 132.20 120.96 111.45
N GLU A 369 133.43 121.09 111.96
CA GLU A 369 134.56 121.58 111.15
C GLU A 369 135.36 120.48 110.41
N TRP A 370 135.03 119.19 110.57
CA TRP A 370 135.83 118.06 110.05
C TRP A 370 135.29 117.41 108.76
N LEU A 371 134.25 118.00 108.15
CA LEU A 371 133.44 117.34 107.11
C LEU A 371 134.21 116.97 105.83
N ILE A 372 135.15 117.81 105.41
CA ILE A 372 135.86 117.66 104.13
C ILE A 372 136.93 116.55 104.21
N TRP A 373 137.61 116.41 105.35
CA TRP A 373 138.68 115.42 105.53
C TRP A 373 138.14 114.00 105.69
N CYS A 374 137.02 113.82 106.40
CA CYS A 374 136.39 112.51 106.55
C CYS A 374 135.82 111.98 105.23
N ALA A 375 135.23 112.84 104.39
CA ALA A 375 134.70 112.43 103.09
C ALA A 375 135.81 111.95 102.13
N GLY A 376 136.96 112.62 102.14
CA GLY A 376 138.12 112.27 101.31
C GLY A 376 138.73 110.92 101.67
N GLY A 377 138.85 110.60 102.95
CA GLY A 377 139.44 109.34 103.42
C GLY A 377 138.62 108.08 103.09
N THR A 378 137.30 108.17 103.15
CA THR A 378 136.40 107.04 102.85
C THR A 378 136.39 106.64 101.38
N LEU A 379 136.56 107.58 100.46
CA LEU A 379 136.46 107.32 99.03
C LEU A 379 137.68 106.54 98.49
N ALA A 380 138.87 106.77 99.05
CA ALA A 380 140.10 106.07 98.67
C ALA A 380 140.10 104.58 99.10
N LEU A 381 139.51 104.25 100.25
CA LEU A 381 139.42 102.87 100.75
C LEU A 381 138.44 101.99 99.96
N LEU A 382 137.34 102.56 99.48
CA LEU A 382 136.35 101.83 98.68
C LEU A 382 136.88 101.44 97.30
N ALA A 383 137.71 102.28 96.69
CA ALA A 383 138.34 102.00 95.39
C ALA A 383 139.32 100.82 95.46
N GLY A 384 140.07 100.67 96.55
CA GLY A 384 141.00 99.55 96.75
C GLY A 384 140.33 98.18 96.93
N LEU A 385 139.06 98.12 97.34
CA LEU A 385 138.39 96.88 97.71
C LEU A 385 137.76 96.12 96.52
N TRP A 386 137.40 96.81 95.43
CA TRP A 386 136.56 96.25 94.35
C TRP A 386 137.30 95.85 93.06
N ALA A 387 138.51 96.39 92.82
CA ALA A 387 139.27 96.14 91.60
C ALA A 387 139.50 94.64 91.23
N PRO A 388 139.87 93.73 92.16
CA PRO A 388 140.15 92.34 91.80
C PRO A 388 138.91 91.46 91.48
N HIS A 389 137.67 91.90 91.74
CA HIS A 389 136.47 91.08 91.47
C HIS A 389 136.04 91.09 89.99
N VAL A 390 136.18 92.25 89.35
CA VAL A 390 135.72 92.49 87.97
C VAL A 390 136.50 91.62 86.98
N PHE A 391 137.78 91.32 87.27
CA PHE A 391 138.63 90.52 86.39
C PHE A 391 138.23 89.03 86.30
N GLN A 392 137.68 88.43 87.38
CA GLN A 392 137.27 87.01 87.35
C GLN A 392 135.96 86.76 86.59
N LEU A 393 135.04 87.73 86.57
CA LEU A 393 133.74 87.60 85.89
C LEU A 393 133.86 87.55 84.36
N PHE A 394 134.89 88.17 83.79
CA PHE A 394 135.08 88.23 82.34
C PHE A 394 135.53 86.90 81.74
N ARG A 395 136.37 86.12 82.45
CA ARG A 395 136.83 84.78 81.97
C ARG A 395 135.70 83.75 81.89
N PHE A 396 134.80 83.69 82.88
CA PHE A 396 133.71 82.70 82.95
C PHE A 396 132.69 82.83 81.80
N ARG A 397 132.47 84.03 81.25
CA ARG A 397 131.50 84.25 80.17
C ARG A 397 131.97 83.74 78.79
N SER A 398 133.27 83.63 78.53
CA SER A 398 133.78 83.25 77.21
C SER A 398 133.56 81.76 76.90
N GLU A 399 133.79 80.87 77.88
CA GLU A 399 133.75 79.41 77.66
C GLU A 399 132.32 78.84 77.50
N MET A 400 131.30 79.46 78.11
CA MET A 400 129.90 78.99 78.03
C MET A 400 129.25 79.14 76.63
N SER A 401 129.71 80.08 75.81
CA SER A 401 129.07 80.36 74.51
C SER A 401 129.36 79.32 73.43
N GLY A 402 130.51 78.64 73.49
CA GLY A 402 130.92 77.67 72.46
C GLY A 402 130.15 76.34 72.51
N LEU A 403 129.77 75.86 73.70
CA LEU A 403 129.15 74.54 73.87
C LEU A 403 127.63 74.52 73.58
N GLN A 404 126.94 75.66 73.64
CA GLN A 404 125.50 75.71 73.37
C GLN A 404 125.16 75.63 71.86
N GLY A 405 126.06 76.03 70.97
CA GLY A 405 125.82 76.03 69.52
C GLY A 405 125.74 74.62 68.89
N GLN A 406 126.43 73.63 69.45
CA GLN A 406 126.44 72.27 68.89
C GLN A 406 125.18 71.44 69.22
N ALA A 407 124.43 71.80 70.27
CA ALA A 407 123.27 71.02 70.73
C ALA A 407 122.01 71.20 69.87
N GLN A 408 121.84 72.35 69.21
CA GLN A 408 120.64 72.66 68.44
C GLN A 408 120.54 71.89 67.10
N VAL A 409 121.66 71.65 66.41
CA VAL A 409 121.66 71.02 65.08
C VAL A 409 121.15 69.56 65.11
N LEU A 410 121.40 68.85 66.21
CA LEU A 410 121.04 67.43 66.35
C LEU A 410 119.55 67.20 66.62
N GLU A 411 118.84 68.15 67.25
CA GLU A 411 117.40 68.00 67.47
C GLU A 411 116.57 68.17 66.19
N GLU A 412 116.98 69.05 65.28
CA GLU A 412 116.27 69.27 64.02
C GLU A 412 116.21 68.00 63.15
N ARG A 413 117.32 67.26 63.04
CA ARG A 413 117.37 65.99 62.27
C ARG A 413 116.43 64.90 62.80
N ARG A 414 116.23 64.81 64.12
CA ARG A 414 115.38 63.76 64.71
C ARG A 414 113.91 63.95 64.36
N LEU A 415 113.45 65.20 64.30
CA LEU A 415 112.06 65.54 64.01
C LEU A 415 111.71 65.25 62.54
N GLU A 416 112.64 65.46 61.62
CA GLU A 416 112.42 65.25 60.19
C GLU A 416 112.09 63.78 59.86
N VAL A 417 112.83 62.82 60.43
CA VAL A 417 112.62 61.39 60.14
C VAL A 417 111.31 60.87 60.74
N GLN A 418 110.87 61.38 61.90
CA GLN A 418 109.57 61.01 62.48
C GLN A 418 108.39 61.47 61.64
N ALA A 419 108.48 62.62 60.99
CA ALA A 419 107.42 63.14 60.13
C ALA A 419 107.17 62.26 58.89
N ARG A 420 108.22 61.70 58.29
CA ARG A 420 108.09 60.79 57.12
C ARG A 420 107.35 59.51 57.45
N LEU A 421 107.60 58.93 58.62
CA LEU A 421 106.99 57.65 59.01
C LEU A 421 105.48 57.82 59.27
N ALA A 422 105.08 58.95 59.87
CA ALA A 422 103.66 59.30 60.03
C ALA A 422 102.94 59.49 58.69
N GLY A 423 103.61 60.06 57.69
CA GLY A 423 103.04 60.24 56.35
C GLY A 423 102.72 58.94 55.59
N LEU A 424 103.44 57.85 55.88
CA LEU A 424 103.17 56.53 55.29
C LEU A 424 101.96 55.83 55.94
N ASP A 425 101.75 56.01 57.24
CA ASP A 425 100.58 55.45 57.93
C ASP A 425 99.27 56.09 57.45
N GLU A 426 99.28 57.36 57.06
CA GLU A 426 98.12 58.04 56.46
C GLU A 426 97.73 57.46 55.08
N GLN A 427 98.71 56.96 54.31
CA GLN A 427 98.44 56.33 53.00
C GLN A 427 97.78 54.94 53.13
N PHE A 428 98.07 54.19 54.19
CA PHE A 428 97.36 52.93 54.48
C PHE A 428 95.88 53.18 54.86
N ASP A 429 95.62 54.23 55.61
CA ASP A 429 94.26 54.65 55.96
C ASP A 429 93.42 55.02 54.73
N GLN A 430 94.01 55.64 53.71
CA GLN A 430 93.31 55.95 52.45
C GLN A 430 92.88 54.70 51.66
N VAL A 431 93.57 53.56 51.86
CA VAL A 431 93.19 52.26 51.27
C VAL A 431 92.24 51.48 52.18
N GLY A 432 91.80 52.09 53.29
CA GLY A 432 90.83 51.53 54.24
C GLY A 432 91.41 50.40 55.09
N MET A 433 92.73 50.35 55.26
CA MET A 433 93.39 49.29 56.02
C MET A 433 94.32 49.88 57.08
N ARG A 434 94.24 49.37 58.31
CA ARG A 434 95.20 49.66 59.41
C ARG A 434 95.98 48.41 59.80
N PRO A 435 96.78 47.83 58.89
CA PRO A 435 97.51 46.63 59.22
C PRO A 435 98.60 46.98 60.23
N SER A 436 98.62 46.23 61.33
CA SER A 436 99.75 46.24 62.26
C SER A 436 101.04 45.86 61.53
N SER A 437 102.19 46.21 62.09
CA SER A 437 103.50 45.93 61.47
C SER A 437 103.71 44.45 61.12
N ILE A 438 103.02 43.53 61.80
CA ILE A 438 103.09 42.07 61.56
C ILE A 438 102.12 41.62 60.44
N GLU A 439 100.93 42.23 60.35
CA GLU A 439 99.95 41.92 59.32
C GLU A 439 100.41 42.37 57.93
N ARG A 440 101.12 43.50 57.86
CA ARG A 440 101.77 43.99 56.63
C ARG A 440 102.66 42.92 55.99
N ILE A 441 103.37 42.13 56.80
CA ILE A 441 104.25 41.04 56.35
C ILE A 441 103.46 39.81 55.86
N LYS A 442 102.35 39.45 56.53
CA LYS A 442 101.54 38.26 56.17
C LYS A 442 100.77 38.45 54.86
N MET A 443 100.25 39.65 54.62
CA MET A 443 99.51 39.97 53.39
C MET A 443 100.41 39.89 52.14
N LEU A 444 101.67 40.30 52.26
CA LEU A 444 102.63 40.25 51.16
C LEU A 444 102.91 38.82 50.67
N ARG A 445 102.73 37.81 51.54
CA ARG A 445 103.02 36.39 51.25
C ARG A 445 101.88 35.62 50.57
N ASN A 446 100.62 36.09 50.65
CA ASN A 446 99.43 35.36 50.21
C ASN A 446 98.83 35.83 48.86
N LEU A 447 99.48 36.78 48.17
CA LEU A 447 98.96 37.44 46.98
C LEU A 447 98.75 36.52 45.75
N GLU A 448 99.60 35.52 45.55
CA GLU A 448 99.54 34.62 44.38
C GLU A 448 98.34 33.65 44.45
N LYS A 449 98.10 33.03 45.61
CA LYS A 449 97.04 32.04 45.82
C LYS A 449 95.62 32.60 45.60
N HIS A 450 95.41 33.90 45.83
CA HIS A 450 94.13 34.56 45.59
C HIS A 450 93.76 34.63 44.10
N ARG A 451 94.74 34.76 43.20
CA ARG A 451 94.46 34.93 41.76
C ARG A 451 93.88 33.67 41.11
N GLU A 452 94.31 32.49 41.52
CA GLU A 452 93.84 31.21 40.94
C GLU A 452 92.38 30.89 41.30
N LEU A 453 92.00 31.04 42.57
CA LEU A 453 90.65 30.75 43.05
C LEU A 453 89.58 31.65 42.41
N ALA A 454 89.93 32.90 42.10
CA ALA A 454 89.03 33.86 41.46
C ALA A 454 88.64 33.46 40.02
N ASN A 455 89.52 32.77 39.28
CA ASN A 455 89.22 32.32 37.92
C ASN A 455 88.27 31.11 37.91
N GLN A 456 88.48 30.14 38.81
CA GLN A 456 87.61 28.96 38.92
C GLN A 456 86.17 29.35 39.29
N LEU A 457 85.98 30.37 40.12
CA LEU A 457 84.65 30.85 40.49
C LEU A 457 83.86 31.37 39.28
N ARG A 458 84.53 32.02 38.32
CA ARG A 458 83.91 32.60 37.12
C ARG A 458 83.36 31.53 36.16
N GLU A 459 84.04 30.38 36.04
CA GLU A 459 83.60 29.27 35.18
C GLU A 459 82.34 28.57 35.72
N VAL A 460 82.21 28.44 37.03
CA VAL A 460 81.03 27.83 37.66
C VAL A 460 79.81 28.75 37.53
N GLU A 461 80.00 30.05 37.66
CA GLU A 461 78.91 31.03 37.52
C GLU A 461 78.37 31.13 36.09
N SER A 462 79.20 30.97 35.06
CA SER A 462 78.72 30.92 33.67
C SER A 462 77.93 29.65 33.37
N ALA A 463 78.35 28.50 33.89
CA ALA A 463 77.63 27.23 33.74
C ALA A 463 76.24 27.27 34.39
N LEU A 464 76.11 27.92 35.54
CA LEU A 464 74.82 28.14 36.21
C LEU A 464 73.91 29.13 35.46
N GLY A 465 74.47 30.07 34.70
CA GLY A 465 73.69 31.04 33.92
C GLY A 465 73.07 30.50 32.63
N VAL A 466 73.53 29.35 32.13
CA VAL A 466 72.99 28.69 30.91
C VAL A 466 71.84 27.72 31.25
N LEU A 467 71.73 27.29 32.50
CA LEU A 467 70.69 26.39 32.98
C LEU A 467 69.48 27.19 33.47
N ASP A 468 68.27 26.64 33.31
CA ASP A 468 67.03 27.27 33.78
C ASP A 468 67.09 27.53 35.29
N ALA A 469 66.43 28.62 35.72
CA ALA A 469 66.38 28.95 37.14
C ALA A 469 65.69 27.83 37.92
N GLU A 470 66.27 27.47 39.06
CA GLU A 470 65.84 26.37 39.92
C GLU A 470 64.36 26.47 40.34
N SER A 471 63.81 27.69 40.43
CA SER A 471 62.40 27.96 40.71
C SER A 471 61.45 27.54 39.58
N HIS A 472 61.89 27.58 38.32
CA HIS A 472 61.08 27.16 37.18
C HIS A 472 61.03 25.63 37.06
N LEU A 473 62.18 24.98 37.23
CA LEU A 473 62.28 23.51 37.21
C LEU A 473 61.47 22.86 38.35
N THR A 474 61.43 23.48 39.52
CA THR A 474 60.64 23.00 40.66
C THR A 474 59.14 23.14 40.42
N ALA A 475 58.68 24.24 39.83
CA ALA A 475 57.27 24.44 39.48
C ALA A 475 56.78 23.44 38.41
N GLU A 476 57.55 23.24 37.33
CA GLU A 476 57.22 22.27 36.27
C GLU A 476 57.19 20.83 36.80
N LYS A 477 58.10 20.50 37.72
CA LYS A 477 58.11 19.20 38.40
C LYS A 477 56.87 18.98 39.26
N GLU A 478 56.47 19.96 40.05
CA GLU A 478 55.26 19.87 40.90
C GLU A 478 53.96 19.75 40.08
N GLU A 479 53.88 20.41 38.92
CA GLU A 479 52.76 20.26 37.98
C GLU A 479 52.71 18.85 37.39
N SER A 480 53.85 18.35 36.87
CA SER A 480 53.96 17.02 36.27
C SER A 480 53.68 15.89 37.26
N VAL A 481 54.10 16.04 38.53
CA VAL A 481 53.78 15.08 39.61
C VAL A 481 52.29 15.05 39.91
N ARG A 482 51.61 16.21 39.95
CA ARG A 482 50.17 16.29 40.21
C ARG A 482 49.36 15.64 39.09
N GLU A 483 49.72 15.90 37.84
CA GLU A 483 49.06 15.28 36.69
C GLU A 483 49.24 13.76 36.69
N LEU A 484 50.44 13.27 36.99
CA LEU A 484 50.71 11.84 37.08
C LEU A 484 49.87 11.18 38.17
N ALA A 485 49.77 11.79 39.36
CA ALA A 485 48.99 11.25 40.46
C ALA A 485 47.49 11.13 40.13
N LEU A 486 46.91 12.12 39.43
CA LEU A 486 45.52 12.09 38.99
C LEU A 486 45.25 10.99 37.96
N LEU A 487 46.19 10.76 37.04
CA LEU A 487 46.08 9.69 36.04
C LEU A 487 46.26 8.31 36.69
N GLU A 488 47.19 8.16 37.63
CA GLU A 488 47.39 6.91 38.37
C GLU A 488 46.18 6.56 39.25
N GLU A 489 45.57 7.53 39.92
CA GLU A 489 44.33 7.32 40.69
C GLU A 489 43.17 6.89 39.78
N ARG A 490 43.05 7.47 38.58
CA ARG A 490 42.04 7.05 37.59
C ARG A 490 42.28 5.61 37.13
N LEU A 491 43.53 5.25 36.82
CA LEU A 491 43.92 3.88 36.45
C LEU A 491 43.61 2.88 37.58
N GLU A 492 43.79 3.28 38.84
CA GLU A 492 43.54 2.41 39.99
C GLU A 492 42.04 2.21 40.28
N LYS A 493 41.23 3.27 40.14
CA LYS A 493 39.77 3.18 40.32
C LYS A 493 39.05 2.44 39.19
N GLU A 494 39.54 2.58 37.96
CA GLU A 494 38.93 1.96 36.77
C GLU A 494 39.51 0.57 36.45
N ARG A 495 40.44 0.06 37.27
CA ARG A 495 40.99 -1.29 37.13
C ARG A 495 39.91 -2.35 37.39
N PRO A 496 39.67 -3.29 36.46
CA PRO A 496 38.69 -4.34 36.67
C PRO A 496 39.09 -5.26 37.83
N LYS A 497 38.09 -5.72 38.60
CA LYS A 497 38.26 -6.66 39.72
C LYS A 497 38.68 -8.07 39.30
N HIS A 498 38.68 -8.38 38.00
CA HIS A 498 39.10 -9.66 37.45
C HIS A 498 40.35 -9.49 36.59
N ARG A 499 41.32 -10.35 36.86
CA ARG A 499 42.75 -10.24 36.58
C ARG A 499 43.15 -10.81 35.20
N GLU A 500 42.19 -11.01 34.32
CA GLU A 500 42.47 -11.57 32.99
C GLU A 500 43.00 -10.45 32.10
N ALA A 501 44.13 -10.76 31.44
CA ALA A 501 45.04 -9.80 30.85
C ALA A 501 44.33 -8.74 30.00
N MET A 502 44.59 -7.47 30.32
CA MET A 502 44.28 -6.37 29.41
C MET A 502 44.97 -6.65 28.07
N LEU A 503 44.21 -6.56 26.97
CA LEU A 503 44.74 -6.85 25.63
C LEU A 503 45.98 -5.99 25.37
N THR A 504 47.05 -6.66 24.96
CA THR A 504 48.25 -5.98 24.44
C THR A 504 47.93 -5.28 23.11
N ARG A 505 48.84 -4.42 22.64
CA ARG A 505 48.63 -3.66 21.39
C ARG A 505 48.49 -4.57 20.16
N GLU A 506 49.16 -5.72 20.17
CA GLU A 506 49.07 -6.74 19.11
C GLU A 506 47.73 -7.48 19.19
N GLU A 507 47.34 -7.93 20.39
CA GLU A 507 46.05 -8.60 20.61
C GLU A 507 44.84 -7.66 20.38
N LEU A 508 45.00 -6.34 20.59
CA LEU A 508 44.00 -5.33 20.25
C LEU A 508 43.77 -5.27 18.74
N SER A 509 44.84 -5.29 17.93
CA SER A 509 44.73 -5.30 16.47
C SER A 509 44.00 -6.55 15.99
N GLU A 510 44.35 -7.72 16.54
CA GLU A 510 43.65 -8.98 16.20
C GLU A 510 42.18 -8.97 16.62
N ALA A 511 41.85 -8.38 17.77
CA ALA A 511 40.47 -8.26 18.24
C ALA A 511 39.66 -7.26 17.40
N GLU A 512 40.27 -6.15 16.96
CA GLU A 512 39.68 -5.20 16.02
C GLU A 512 39.41 -5.86 14.65
N GLU A 513 40.32 -6.70 14.15
CA GLU A 513 40.14 -7.47 12.92
C GLU A 513 39.00 -8.49 13.04
N LYS A 514 38.95 -9.26 14.14
CA LYS A 514 37.85 -10.20 14.42
C LYS A 514 36.50 -9.50 14.54
N LEU A 515 36.46 -8.33 15.18
CA LEU A 515 35.23 -7.55 15.26
C LEU A 515 34.81 -7.03 13.88
N ARG A 516 35.77 -6.60 13.06
CA ARG A 516 35.51 -6.18 11.67
C ARG A 516 34.95 -7.32 10.83
N SER A 517 35.54 -8.52 10.90
CA SER A 517 35.05 -9.69 10.16
C SER A 517 33.65 -10.11 10.61
N LEU A 518 33.37 -10.07 11.92
CA LEU A 518 32.01 -10.31 12.44
C LEU A 518 31.02 -9.26 11.90
N GLY A 519 31.43 -7.99 11.82
CA GLY A 519 30.62 -6.93 11.24
C GLY A 519 30.34 -7.13 9.74
N GLU A 520 31.31 -7.65 8.99
CA GLU A 520 31.14 -8.01 7.57
C GLU A 520 30.19 -9.20 7.40
N GLU A 521 30.37 -10.27 8.17
CA GLU A 521 29.46 -11.43 8.18
C GLU A 521 28.01 -11.05 8.54
N LEU A 522 27.84 -10.15 9.52
CA LEU A 522 26.52 -9.63 9.88
C LEU A 522 25.88 -8.87 8.73
N ARG A 523 26.64 -8.01 8.03
CA ARG A 523 26.13 -7.28 6.85
C ARG A 523 25.74 -8.21 5.72
N GLU A 524 26.53 -9.25 5.44
CA GLU A 524 26.19 -10.25 4.42
C GLU A 524 24.89 -10.98 4.76
N LYS A 525 24.73 -11.40 6.02
CA LYS A 525 23.51 -12.06 6.49
C LYS A 525 22.30 -11.12 6.51
N GLU A 526 22.48 -9.85 6.86
CA GLU A 526 21.43 -8.83 6.77
C GLU A 526 20.97 -8.59 5.32
N ASN A 527 21.90 -8.54 4.37
CA ASN A 527 21.57 -8.46 2.96
C ASN A 527 20.80 -9.70 2.51
N ARG A 528 21.23 -10.89 2.94
CA ARG A 528 20.52 -12.13 2.64
C ARG A 528 19.12 -12.17 3.25
N LEU A 529 18.95 -11.64 4.47
CA LEU A 529 17.64 -11.52 5.12
C LEU A 529 16.71 -10.62 4.28
N LEU A 530 17.21 -9.48 3.79
CA LEU A 530 16.43 -8.58 2.93
C LEU A 530 16.02 -9.25 1.61
N GLU A 531 16.91 -10.01 0.97
CA GLU A 531 16.59 -10.77 -0.24
C GLU A 531 15.49 -11.81 0.00
N LEU A 532 15.64 -12.62 1.06
CA LEU A 532 14.66 -13.63 1.41
C LEU A 532 13.32 -13.00 1.81
N THR A 533 13.33 -11.87 2.51
CA THR A 533 12.10 -11.13 2.89
C THR A 533 11.36 -10.63 1.64
N ARG A 534 12.08 -10.13 0.63
CA ARG A 534 11.45 -9.74 -0.66
C ARG A 534 10.85 -10.95 -1.37
N ARG A 535 11.53 -12.09 -1.33
CA ARG A 535 11.01 -13.34 -1.90
C ARG A 535 9.78 -13.84 -1.13
N GLU A 536 9.75 -13.71 0.20
CA GLU A 536 8.55 -14.00 1.00
C GLU A 536 7.36 -13.12 0.55
N ALA A 537 7.58 -11.82 0.40
CA ALA A 537 6.53 -10.90 -0.03
C ALA A 537 6.00 -11.23 -1.45
N ALA A 538 6.88 -11.67 -2.36
CA ALA A 538 6.47 -12.13 -3.69
C ALA A 538 5.61 -13.40 -3.61
N LEU A 539 6.05 -14.42 -2.86
CA LEU A 539 5.31 -15.67 -2.66
C LEU A 539 3.98 -15.45 -1.90
N GLN A 540 3.92 -14.48 -0.98
CA GLN A 540 2.66 -14.09 -0.33
C GLN A 540 1.67 -13.46 -1.33
N GLY A 541 2.17 -12.71 -2.32
CA GLY A 541 1.37 -12.22 -3.43
C GLY A 541 0.79 -13.35 -4.28
N GLU A 542 1.62 -14.34 -4.63
CA GLU A 542 1.18 -15.57 -5.34
C GLU A 542 0.11 -16.33 -4.56
N LEU A 543 0.23 -16.40 -3.22
CA LEU A 543 -0.72 -17.09 -2.35
C LEU A 543 -2.11 -16.41 -2.32
N ALA A 544 -2.14 -15.07 -2.34
CA ALA A 544 -3.38 -14.32 -2.48
C ALA A 544 -4.03 -14.53 -3.87
N ASP A 545 -3.22 -14.72 -4.91
CA ASP A 545 -3.73 -15.10 -6.22
C ASP A 545 -4.26 -16.55 -6.24
N LEU A 546 -3.69 -17.45 -5.44
CA LEU A 546 -4.17 -18.82 -5.28
C LEU A 546 -5.56 -18.87 -4.62
N GLU A 547 -5.79 -18.08 -3.57
CA GLU A 547 -7.13 -17.90 -2.97
C GLU A 547 -8.16 -17.41 -4.00
N ARG A 548 -7.79 -16.43 -4.82
CA ARG A 548 -8.65 -15.93 -5.91
C ARG A 548 -8.94 -16.99 -6.97
N ILE A 549 -7.95 -17.80 -7.33
CA ILE A 549 -8.11 -18.92 -8.27
C ILE A 549 -9.09 -19.95 -7.71
N GLU A 550 -9.02 -20.25 -6.40
CA GLU A 550 -9.96 -21.16 -5.75
C GLU A 550 -11.38 -20.61 -5.72
N GLU A 551 -11.56 -19.32 -5.38
CA GLU A 551 -12.87 -18.65 -5.41
C GLU A 551 -13.47 -18.62 -6.83
N GLU A 552 -12.69 -18.22 -7.84
CA GLU A 552 -13.12 -18.23 -9.24
C GLU A 552 -13.45 -19.65 -9.70
N GLY A 553 -12.64 -20.63 -9.32
CA GLY A 553 -12.85 -22.04 -9.62
C GLY A 553 -14.14 -22.58 -8.98
N ALA A 554 -14.46 -22.21 -7.74
CA ALA A 554 -15.70 -22.61 -7.07
C ALA A 554 -16.93 -22.05 -7.80
N LEU A 555 -16.91 -20.76 -8.15
CA LEU A 555 -17.99 -20.11 -8.89
C LEU A 555 -18.21 -20.76 -10.27
N LEU A 556 -17.14 -21.03 -11.00
CA LEU A 556 -17.22 -21.66 -12.32
C LEU A 556 -17.69 -23.11 -12.25
N ARG A 557 -17.30 -23.89 -11.22
CA ARG A 557 -17.83 -25.25 -11.00
C ARG A 557 -19.33 -25.23 -10.69
N GLU A 558 -19.79 -24.28 -9.89
CA GLU A 558 -21.23 -24.10 -9.64
C GLU A 558 -21.96 -23.76 -10.94
N ARG A 559 -21.40 -22.85 -11.75
CA ARG A 559 -21.95 -22.48 -13.05
C ARG A 559 -21.99 -23.67 -14.01
N GLU A 560 -20.92 -24.47 -14.07
CA GLU A 560 -20.85 -25.70 -14.87
C GLU A 560 -21.94 -26.69 -14.46
N ALA A 561 -22.10 -26.93 -13.15
CA ALA A 561 -23.12 -27.83 -12.62
C ALA A 561 -24.55 -27.33 -12.89
N CYS A 562 -24.77 -26.00 -12.86
CA CYS A 562 -26.05 -25.39 -13.23
C CYS A 562 -26.36 -25.59 -14.72
N LEU A 563 -25.42 -25.23 -15.60
CA LEU A 563 -25.57 -25.36 -17.05
C LEU A 563 -25.69 -26.83 -17.48
N GLY A 564 -24.93 -27.73 -16.86
CA GLY A 564 -24.99 -29.18 -17.10
C GLY A 564 -26.33 -29.78 -16.70
N ARG A 565 -26.89 -29.41 -15.54
CA ARG A 565 -28.25 -29.82 -15.15
C ARG A 565 -29.31 -29.30 -16.12
N ARG A 566 -29.17 -28.04 -16.57
CA ARG A 566 -30.11 -27.42 -17.51
C ARG A 566 -30.05 -28.05 -18.91
N SER A 567 -28.86 -28.35 -19.43
CA SER A 567 -28.71 -29.04 -20.72
C SER A 567 -29.26 -30.46 -20.65
N GLN A 568 -29.03 -31.18 -19.55
CA GLN A 568 -29.62 -32.50 -19.33
C GLN A 568 -31.15 -32.44 -19.27
N ALA A 569 -31.72 -31.45 -18.59
CA ALA A 569 -33.17 -31.25 -18.54
C ALA A 569 -33.77 -31.00 -19.93
N PHE A 570 -33.17 -30.13 -20.74
CA PHE A 570 -33.64 -29.90 -22.11
C PHE A 570 -33.53 -31.15 -22.99
N ARG A 571 -32.43 -31.90 -22.89
CA ARG A 571 -32.28 -33.17 -23.61
C ARG A 571 -33.37 -34.16 -23.23
N SER A 572 -33.58 -34.38 -21.93
CA SER A 572 -34.62 -35.30 -21.45
C SER A 572 -36.02 -34.85 -21.88
N ALA A 573 -36.32 -33.55 -21.81
CA ALA A 573 -37.60 -33.01 -22.28
C ALA A 573 -37.80 -33.23 -23.77
N PHE A 574 -36.77 -33.00 -24.59
CA PHE A 574 -36.80 -33.25 -26.03
C PHE A 574 -37.03 -34.73 -26.33
N ASP A 575 -36.24 -35.63 -25.74
CA ASP A 575 -36.32 -37.07 -26.00
C ASP A 575 -37.71 -37.63 -25.59
N MET A 576 -38.25 -37.18 -24.47
CA MET A 576 -39.59 -37.58 -24.01
C MET A 576 -40.70 -37.06 -24.94
N LEU A 577 -40.66 -35.78 -25.32
CA LEU A 577 -41.67 -35.19 -26.19
C LEU A 577 -41.62 -35.78 -27.59
N ALA A 578 -40.42 -35.95 -28.16
CA ALA A 578 -40.23 -36.55 -29.47
C ALA A 578 -40.78 -37.97 -29.52
N GLY A 579 -40.47 -38.79 -28.50
CA GLY A 579 -41.01 -40.14 -28.37
C GLY A 579 -42.55 -40.16 -28.29
N ALA A 580 -43.14 -39.28 -27.48
CA ALA A 580 -44.59 -39.18 -27.33
C ALA A 580 -45.29 -38.72 -28.62
N VAL A 581 -44.71 -37.76 -29.34
CA VAL A 581 -45.26 -37.26 -30.62
C VAL A 581 -45.22 -38.37 -31.67
N ASP A 582 -44.14 -39.14 -31.76
CA ASP A 582 -44.02 -40.24 -32.72
C ASP A 582 -45.01 -41.37 -32.42
N GLU A 583 -45.20 -41.72 -31.15
CA GLU A 583 -46.19 -42.72 -30.73
C GLU A 583 -47.62 -42.24 -31.02
N PHE A 584 -47.92 -40.98 -30.73
CA PHE A 584 -49.21 -40.36 -31.01
C PHE A 584 -49.51 -40.37 -32.52
N ARG A 585 -48.56 -39.93 -33.36
CA ARG A 585 -48.71 -39.90 -34.82
C ARG A 585 -49.05 -41.28 -35.38
N LYS A 586 -48.29 -42.32 -35.00
CA LYS A 586 -48.53 -43.69 -35.48
C LYS A 586 -49.91 -44.20 -35.09
N THR A 587 -50.26 -44.12 -33.80
CA THR A 587 -51.52 -44.66 -33.28
C THR A 587 -52.74 -43.91 -33.85
N TYR A 588 -52.63 -42.60 -34.03
CA TYR A 588 -53.75 -41.76 -34.47
C TYR A 588 -53.99 -41.83 -35.98
N LEU A 589 -52.92 -41.86 -36.80
CA LEU A 589 -53.03 -42.03 -38.26
C LEU A 589 -53.66 -43.38 -38.64
N GLU A 590 -53.32 -44.45 -37.91
CA GLU A 590 -53.93 -45.77 -38.09
C GLU A 590 -55.43 -45.76 -37.78
N ARG A 591 -55.84 -45.16 -36.66
CA ARG A 591 -57.27 -45.01 -36.30
C ARG A 591 -58.03 -44.17 -37.32
N PHE A 592 -57.47 -43.03 -37.72
CA PHE A 592 -58.09 -42.16 -38.71
C PHE A 592 -58.26 -42.85 -40.08
N SER A 593 -57.26 -43.63 -40.50
CA SER A 593 -57.34 -44.43 -41.73
C SER A 593 -58.47 -45.47 -41.68
N SER A 594 -58.69 -46.10 -40.51
CA SER A 594 -59.80 -47.02 -40.29
C SER A 594 -61.16 -46.34 -40.40
N ASP A 595 -61.34 -45.16 -39.80
CA ASP A 595 -62.59 -44.39 -39.81
C ASP A 595 -62.96 -43.88 -41.21
N ILE A 596 -61.96 -43.49 -42.01
CA ILE A 596 -62.16 -43.18 -43.43
C ILE A 596 -62.63 -44.43 -44.17
N GLY A 597 -62.01 -45.59 -43.92
CA GLY A 597 -62.38 -46.87 -44.52
C GLY A 597 -63.83 -47.27 -44.24
N GLU A 598 -64.28 -47.16 -42.99
CA GLU A 598 -65.67 -47.43 -42.59
C GLU A 598 -66.66 -46.50 -43.30
N SER A 599 -66.35 -45.20 -43.31
CA SER A 599 -67.20 -44.18 -43.96
C SER A 599 -67.25 -44.40 -45.48
N LEU A 600 -66.11 -44.72 -46.10
CA LEU A 600 -66.01 -44.98 -47.53
C LEU A 600 -66.73 -46.26 -47.95
N ALA A 601 -66.68 -47.31 -47.12
CA ALA A 601 -67.44 -48.54 -47.34
C ALA A 601 -68.95 -48.25 -47.35
N THR A 602 -69.42 -47.39 -46.45
CA THR A 602 -70.82 -46.98 -46.39
C THR A 602 -71.22 -46.17 -47.63
N VAL A 603 -70.38 -45.23 -48.06
CA VAL A 603 -70.65 -44.33 -49.19
C VAL A 603 -70.58 -45.07 -50.54
N THR A 604 -69.74 -46.09 -50.65
CA THR A 604 -69.50 -46.79 -51.92
C THR A 604 -70.21 -48.14 -52.02
N GLY A 605 -71.11 -48.44 -51.07
CA GLY A 605 -71.81 -49.73 -51.02
C GLY A 605 -70.85 -50.92 -50.82
N GLY A 606 -69.71 -50.70 -50.16
CA GLY A 606 -68.69 -51.70 -49.86
C GLY A 606 -67.64 -51.94 -50.94
N ARG A 607 -67.62 -51.14 -52.02
CA ARG A 607 -66.62 -51.26 -53.10
C ARG A 607 -65.21 -50.93 -52.63
N TYR A 608 -65.07 -49.93 -51.76
CA TYR A 608 -63.80 -49.51 -51.17
C TYR A 608 -63.94 -49.45 -49.64
N SER A 609 -63.05 -50.13 -48.93
CA SER A 609 -63.06 -50.19 -47.45
C SER A 609 -61.67 -50.04 -46.83
N GLU A 610 -60.61 -50.17 -47.61
CA GLU A 610 -59.23 -50.14 -47.12
C GLU A 610 -58.56 -48.86 -47.59
N VAL A 611 -58.25 -48.00 -46.62
CA VAL A 611 -57.58 -46.72 -46.81
C VAL A 611 -56.34 -46.69 -45.94
N ARG A 612 -55.26 -46.11 -46.46
CA ARG A 612 -54.04 -45.86 -45.73
C ARG A 612 -53.64 -44.40 -45.93
N LEU A 613 -53.28 -43.75 -44.83
CA LEU A 613 -52.69 -42.42 -44.84
C LEU A 613 -51.18 -42.55 -44.57
N GLU A 614 -50.35 -41.98 -45.44
CA GLU A 614 -48.89 -41.89 -45.22
C GLU A 614 -48.52 -40.70 -44.31
N ASP A 615 -47.27 -40.64 -43.84
CA ASP A 615 -46.77 -39.57 -42.94
C ASP A 615 -46.81 -38.17 -43.58
N ASP A 616 -46.81 -38.09 -44.91
CA ASP A 616 -47.00 -36.86 -45.69
C ASP A 616 -48.48 -36.56 -46.00
N PHE A 617 -49.40 -37.30 -45.36
CA PHE A 617 -50.84 -37.21 -45.51
C PHE A 617 -51.36 -37.56 -46.91
N ARG A 618 -50.60 -38.35 -47.69
CA ARG A 618 -51.12 -38.95 -48.93
C ARG A 618 -52.08 -40.08 -48.63
N LEU A 619 -53.22 -40.05 -49.31
CA LEU A 619 -54.25 -41.08 -49.22
C LEU A 619 -54.00 -42.16 -50.28
N LEU A 620 -53.93 -43.39 -49.81
CA LEU A 620 -53.83 -44.59 -50.63
C LEU A 620 -55.09 -45.42 -50.46
N LEU A 621 -55.64 -45.91 -51.57
CA LEU A 621 -56.78 -46.81 -51.57
C LEU A 621 -56.35 -48.19 -52.05
N ARG A 622 -57.01 -49.20 -51.52
CA ARG A 622 -56.90 -50.56 -52.03
C ARG A 622 -58.28 -51.12 -52.32
N THR A 623 -58.44 -51.66 -53.53
CA THR A 623 -59.60 -52.51 -53.87
C THR A 623 -59.26 -53.94 -53.45
N ARG A 624 -60.25 -54.76 -53.09
CA ARG A 624 -60.03 -56.17 -52.68
C ARG A 624 -59.11 -56.90 -53.68
N GLY A 625 -57.90 -57.24 -53.25
CA GLY A 625 -56.89 -57.97 -54.04
C GLY A 625 -55.99 -57.13 -54.96
N SER A 626 -56.07 -55.80 -54.93
CA SER A 626 -55.20 -54.89 -55.72
C SER A 626 -54.04 -54.32 -54.89
N GLN A 627 -53.09 -53.65 -55.54
CA GLN A 627 -52.04 -52.87 -54.85
C GLN A 627 -52.62 -51.56 -54.30
N TRP A 628 -51.91 -50.96 -53.34
CA TRP A 628 -52.18 -49.60 -52.86
C TRP A 628 -51.93 -48.61 -53.99
N GLN A 629 -52.91 -47.77 -54.29
CA GLN A 629 -52.81 -46.74 -55.31
C GLN A 629 -53.23 -45.37 -54.76
N PRO A 630 -52.57 -44.28 -55.16
CA PRO A 630 -52.99 -42.93 -54.81
C PRO A 630 -54.40 -42.64 -55.31
N VAL A 631 -55.19 -41.90 -54.53
CA VAL A 631 -56.59 -41.55 -54.82
C VAL A 631 -56.75 -40.90 -56.19
N GLU A 632 -55.75 -40.16 -56.65
CA GLU A 632 -55.73 -39.45 -57.94
C GLU A 632 -55.83 -40.38 -59.16
N HIS A 633 -55.57 -41.68 -58.99
CA HIS A 633 -55.67 -42.67 -60.07
C HIS A 633 -57.10 -43.22 -60.27
N PHE A 634 -58.04 -42.88 -59.39
CA PHE A 634 -59.42 -43.36 -59.45
C PHE A 634 -60.36 -42.40 -60.18
N SER A 635 -61.57 -42.87 -60.52
CA SER A 635 -62.57 -42.03 -61.18
C SER A 635 -62.94 -40.80 -60.34
N ARG A 636 -63.31 -39.67 -60.98
CA ARG A 636 -63.73 -38.45 -60.26
C ARG A 636 -64.79 -38.72 -59.18
N GLY A 637 -65.78 -39.58 -59.47
CA GLY A 637 -66.79 -39.95 -58.47
C GLY A 637 -66.26 -40.74 -57.28
N THR A 638 -65.20 -41.55 -57.47
CA THR A 638 -64.51 -42.24 -56.37
C THR A 638 -63.71 -41.24 -55.53
N VAL A 639 -63.02 -40.32 -56.19
CA VAL A 639 -62.28 -39.24 -55.52
C VAL A 639 -63.23 -38.41 -54.66
N ASP A 640 -64.39 -38.04 -55.19
CA ASP A 640 -65.43 -37.30 -54.47
C ASP A 640 -65.95 -38.06 -53.24
N ALA A 641 -66.18 -39.38 -53.38
CA ALA A 641 -66.60 -40.25 -52.27
C ALA A 641 -65.54 -40.37 -51.18
N VAL A 642 -64.25 -40.41 -51.54
CA VAL A 642 -63.12 -40.47 -50.60
C VAL A 642 -63.02 -39.18 -49.80
N TYR A 643 -63.09 -38.03 -50.46
CA TYR A 643 -63.09 -36.75 -49.76
C TYR A 643 -64.32 -36.57 -48.88
N PHE A 644 -65.49 -37.06 -49.30
CA PHE A 644 -66.67 -37.10 -48.46
C PHE A 644 -66.47 -37.98 -47.22
N ALA A 645 -65.91 -39.18 -47.39
CA ALA A 645 -65.57 -40.09 -46.29
C ALA A 645 -64.53 -39.48 -45.32
N VAL A 646 -63.51 -38.78 -45.84
CA VAL A 646 -62.53 -38.05 -45.03
C VAL A 646 -63.20 -36.96 -44.21
N ARG A 647 -64.11 -36.17 -44.78
CA ARG A 647 -64.84 -35.14 -44.03
C ARG A 647 -65.76 -35.72 -42.95
N LEU A 648 -66.39 -36.86 -43.22
CA LEU A 648 -67.18 -37.58 -42.21
C LEU A 648 -66.29 -38.09 -41.07
N ALA A 649 -65.16 -38.73 -41.39
CA ALA A 649 -64.19 -39.18 -40.39
C ALA A 649 -63.66 -38.00 -39.56
N LEU A 650 -63.28 -36.89 -40.22
CA LEU A 650 -62.85 -35.66 -39.54
C LEU A 650 -63.94 -35.12 -38.62
N THR A 651 -65.20 -35.12 -39.06
CA THR A 651 -66.30 -34.66 -38.21
C THR A 651 -66.44 -35.52 -36.96
N ARG A 652 -66.31 -36.85 -37.07
CA ARG A 652 -66.38 -37.77 -35.91
C ARG A 652 -65.23 -37.56 -34.93
N HIS A 653 -64.01 -37.40 -35.46
CA HIS A 653 -62.81 -37.17 -34.66
C HIS A 653 -62.80 -35.80 -33.98
N LEU A 654 -63.08 -34.72 -34.73
CA LEU A 654 -63.08 -33.34 -34.22
C LEU A 654 -64.23 -33.08 -33.24
N ALA A 655 -65.39 -33.68 -33.50
CA ALA A 655 -66.51 -33.55 -32.59
C ALA A 655 -66.33 -34.37 -31.30
N GLY A 656 -65.24 -35.14 -31.14
CA GLY A 656 -65.00 -35.97 -29.96
C GLY A 656 -66.12 -37.00 -29.72
N GLY A 657 -66.68 -37.55 -30.81
CA GLY A 657 -67.85 -38.43 -30.77
C GLY A 657 -69.21 -37.71 -30.62
N ARG A 658 -69.25 -36.38 -30.60
CA ARG A 658 -70.51 -35.60 -30.62
C ARG A 658 -71.13 -35.65 -32.01
N ARG A 659 -72.47 -35.74 -32.03
CA ARG A 659 -73.23 -35.67 -33.28
C ARG A 659 -73.57 -34.22 -33.58
N LEU A 660 -72.80 -33.59 -34.47
CA LEU A 660 -72.98 -32.20 -34.91
C LEU A 660 -73.80 -32.12 -36.23
N PRO A 661 -74.47 -31.00 -36.50
CA PRO A 661 -75.20 -30.81 -37.75
C PRO A 661 -74.25 -30.65 -38.96
N LEU A 662 -74.54 -31.38 -40.03
CA LEU A 662 -73.84 -31.30 -41.32
C LEU A 662 -74.55 -30.34 -42.25
N LEU A 663 -73.81 -29.42 -42.87
CA LEU A 663 -74.33 -28.37 -43.75
C LEU A 663 -73.81 -28.61 -45.17
N LEU A 664 -74.72 -28.84 -46.10
CA LEU A 664 -74.47 -29.31 -47.46
C LEU A 664 -74.97 -28.26 -48.47
N ASP A 665 -74.11 -27.37 -48.96
CA ASP A 665 -74.44 -26.32 -49.94
C ASP A 665 -74.29 -26.79 -51.39
N ASP A 666 -75.42 -27.14 -52.02
CA ASP A 666 -75.51 -27.61 -53.42
C ASP A 666 -74.48 -28.74 -53.79
N PRO A 667 -74.25 -29.79 -52.96
CA PRO A 667 -73.20 -30.79 -53.26
C PRO A 667 -73.57 -31.76 -54.39
N LEU A 668 -74.84 -31.81 -54.80
CA LEU A 668 -75.37 -32.86 -55.68
C LEU A 668 -75.59 -32.39 -57.14
N VAL A 669 -75.26 -31.14 -57.47
CA VAL A 669 -75.59 -30.51 -58.76
C VAL A 669 -74.92 -31.20 -59.95
N ASN A 670 -73.76 -31.83 -59.73
CA ASN A 670 -72.98 -32.48 -60.78
C ASN A 670 -73.20 -34.00 -60.88
N LEU A 671 -74.18 -34.56 -60.14
CA LEU A 671 -74.42 -36.00 -60.09
C LEU A 671 -75.48 -36.45 -61.11
N ASP A 672 -75.25 -37.61 -61.73
CA ASP A 672 -76.28 -38.29 -62.54
C ASP A 672 -77.43 -38.83 -61.66
N ALA A 673 -78.56 -39.19 -62.27
CA ALA A 673 -79.76 -39.60 -61.53
C ALA A 673 -79.55 -40.83 -60.64
N THR A 674 -78.71 -41.78 -61.06
CA THR A 674 -78.40 -42.99 -60.30
C THR A 674 -77.56 -42.66 -59.06
N ARG A 675 -76.49 -41.86 -59.23
CA ARG A 675 -75.61 -41.43 -58.15
C ARG A 675 -76.31 -40.48 -57.19
N LEU A 676 -77.22 -39.63 -57.70
CA LEU A 676 -78.05 -38.78 -56.87
C LEU A 676 -78.88 -39.62 -55.91
N ALA A 677 -79.56 -40.65 -56.40
CA ALA A 677 -80.37 -41.56 -55.56
C ALA A 677 -79.52 -42.29 -54.51
N ASP A 678 -78.35 -42.83 -54.91
CA ASP A 678 -77.44 -43.51 -53.99
C ASP A 678 -76.92 -42.56 -52.89
N THR A 679 -76.49 -41.35 -53.27
CA THR A 679 -75.99 -40.33 -52.35
C THR A 679 -77.08 -39.86 -51.39
N LEU A 680 -78.32 -39.68 -51.87
CA LEU A 680 -79.44 -39.34 -51.01
C LEU A 680 -79.75 -40.43 -49.99
N SER A 681 -79.71 -41.71 -50.39
CA SER A 681 -79.88 -42.83 -49.44
C SER A 681 -78.79 -42.84 -48.37
N ILE A 682 -77.55 -42.50 -48.73
CA ILE A 682 -76.44 -42.37 -47.77
C ILE A 682 -76.68 -41.20 -46.82
N LEU A 683 -77.08 -40.04 -47.34
CA LEU A 683 -77.41 -38.86 -46.51
C LEU A 683 -78.57 -39.15 -45.54
N GLU A 684 -79.57 -39.90 -45.96
CA GLU A 684 -80.67 -40.35 -45.09
C GLU A 684 -80.16 -41.25 -43.96
N LYS A 685 -79.27 -42.21 -44.25
CA LYS A 685 -78.64 -43.04 -43.22
C LYS A 685 -77.83 -42.21 -42.23
N ILE A 686 -77.04 -41.26 -42.74
CA ILE A 686 -76.28 -40.33 -41.90
C ILE A 686 -77.23 -39.44 -41.09
N SER A 687 -78.40 -39.09 -41.63
CA SER A 687 -79.40 -38.26 -40.97
C SER A 687 -79.99 -38.87 -39.69
N ALA A 688 -79.89 -40.20 -39.55
CA ALA A 688 -80.30 -40.90 -38.34
C ALA A 688 -79.39 -40.56 -37.15
N GLU A 689 -78.12 -40.24 -37.42
CA GLU A 689 -77.14 -39.89 -36.40
C GLU A 689 -76.93 -38.37 -36.34
N HIS A 690 -76.72 -37.73 -37.48
CA HIS A 690 -76.44 -36.31 -37.61
C HIS A 690 -77.65 -35.55 -38.16
N GLN A 691 -77.87 -34.33 -37.73
CA GLN A 691 -78.79 -33.47 -38.47
C GLN A 691 -78.13 -33.09 -39.80
N VAL A 692 -78.86 -33.23 -40.91
CA VAL A 692 -78.35 -32.85 -42.24
C VAL A 692 -79.16 -31.68 -42.74
N VAL A 693 -78.49 -30.62 -43.17
CA VAL A 693 -79.09 -29.43 -43.78
C VAL A 693 -78.59 -29.33 -45.20
N LEU A 694 -79.43 -29.72 -46.15
CA LEU A 694 -79.15 -29.71 -47.59
C LEU A 694 -79.72 -28.45 -48.22
N LEU A 695 -78.91 -27.73 -48.97
CA LEU A 695 -79.34 -26.62 -49.80
C LEU A 695 -79.37 -27.08 -51.24
N ALA A 696 -80.50 -26.82 -51.87
CA ALA A 696 -80.70 -27.19 -53.26
C ALA A 696 -81.59 -26.19 -54.00
N HIS A 697 -81.43 -26.17 -55.32
CA HIS A 697 -82.34 -25.50 -56.24
C HIS A 697 -83.14 -26.47 -57.13
N ASP A 698 -82.89 -27.78 -57.05
CA ASP A 698 -83.50 -28.79 -57.92
C ASP A 698 -84.91 -29.21 -57.42
N GLU A 699 -85.91 -29.09 -58.30
CA GLU A 699 -87.28 -29.56 -58.04
C GLU A 699 -87.37 -31.07 -57.78
N ARG A 700 -86.42 -31.87 -58.28
CA ARG A 700 -86.37 -33.32 -58.03
C ARG A 700 -86.19 -33.62 -56.54
N LEU A 701 -85.40 -32.80 -55.85
CA LEU A 701 -85.18 -32.92 -54.41
C LEU A 701 -86.40 -32.53 -53.60
N LEU A 702 -87.24 -31.59 -54.08
CA LEU A 702 -88.52 -31.27 -53.46
C LEU A 702 -89.48 -32.47 -53.49
N ARG A 703 -89.56 -33.18 -54.63
CA ARG A 703 -90.41 -34.38 -54.75
C ARG A 703 -89.95 -35.49 -53.81
N GLN A 704 -88.63 -35.68 -53.70
CA GLN A 704 -88.05 -36.66 -52.79
C GLN A 704 -88.26 -36.26 -51.32
N ALA A 705 -88.06 -34.99 -50.97
CA ALA A 705 -88.33 -34.46 -49.63
C ALA A 705 -89.79 -34.66 -49.21
N ALA A 706 -90.75 -34.49 -50.13
CA ALA A 706 -92.16 -34.76 -49.86
C ALA A 706 -92.43 -36.26 -49.64
N ARG A 707 -91.81 -37.13 -50.43
CA ARG A 707 -91.92 -38.60 -50.30
C ARG A 707 -91.36 -39.11 -48.98
N GLU A 708 -90.16 -38.66 -48.61
CA GLU A 708 -89.40 -39.12 -47.45
C GLU A 708 -89.61 -38.24 -46.19
N ARG A 709 -90.57 -37.30 -46.26
CA ARG A 709 -91.00 -36.41 -45.16
C ARG A 709 -89.87 -35.57 -44.55
N TRP A 710 -88.96 -35.06 -45.36
CA TRP A 710 -87.93 -34.13 -44.90
C TRP A 710 -88.53 -32.79 -44.48
N ASN A 711 -87.82 -32.07 -43.61
CA ASN A 711 -88.22 -30.71 -43.23
C ASN A 711 -87.85 -29.73 -44.35
N VAL A 712 -88.83 -29.18 -45.06
CA VAL A 712 -88.58 -28.24 -46.17
C VAL A 712 -88.67 -26.78 -45.68
N ILE A 713 -87.61 -26.01 -45.91
CA ILE A 713 -87.47 -24.60 -45.51
C ILE A 713 -87.37 -23.74 -46.79
N PRO A 714 -88.48 -23.11 -47.23
CA PRO A 714 -88.46 -22.28 -48.43
C PRO A 714 -87.89 -20.88 -48.14
N LEU A 715 -86.96 -20.39 -48.97
CA LEU A 715 -86.36 -19.05 -48.84
C LEU A 715 -87.16 -17.93 -49.51
N GLU A 716 -88.12 -18.28 -50.35
CA GLU A 716 -89.12 -17.36 -50.90
C GLU A 716 -90.52 -17.91 -50.65
N LYS A 717 -91.56 -17.08 -50.76
CA LYS A 717 -92.95 -17.57 -50.71
C LYS A 717 -93.23 -18.42 -51.94
N PHE A 718 -92.74 -19.65 -51.97
CA PHE A 718 -93.33 -20.67 -52.82
C PHE A 718 -94.76 -20.87 -52.32
N LYS A 719 -95.74 -20.79 -53.23
CA LYS A 719 -97.05 -21.38 -52.97
C LYS A 719 -96.77 -22.85 -52.68
N THR A 720 -96.88 -23.26 -51.42
CA THR A 720 -97.06 -24.67 -51.08
C THR A 720 -98.25 -25.12 -51.92
N PRO A 721 -98.13 -26.12 -52.80
CA PRO A 721 -99.32 -26.65 -53.45
C PRO A 721 -100.22 -27.17 -52.33
N SER A 722 -101.43 -26.64 -52.27
CA SER A 722 -102.42 -27.15 -51.32
C SER A 722 -102.73 -28.61 -51.70
N PRO A 723 -103.18 -29.45 -50.76
CA PRO A 723 -103.66 -30.80 -51.10
C PRO A 723 -104.77 -30.77 -52.16
N GLN A 724 -105.49 -29.65 -52.30
CA GLN A 724 -106.53 -29.41 -53.31
C GLN A 724 -105.93 -29.15 -54.71
N ASP A 725 -104.80 -28.45 -54.81
CA ASP A 725 -104.09 -28.21 -56.10
C ASP A 725 -103.53 -29.51 -56.73
N LEU A 726 -103.33 -30.56 -55.91
CA LEU A 726 -102.92 -31.89 -56.37
C LEU A 726 -104.11 -32.77 -56.81
N GLN A 727 -105.34 -32.42 -56.42
CA GLN A 727 -106.56 -33.10 -56.87
C GLN A 727 -107.10 -32.52 -58.18
N GLU A 728 -107.10 -31.19 -58.34
CA GLU A 728 -107.66 -30.55 -59.55
C GLU A 728 -106.84 -30.89 -60.82
N ARG A 729 -105.51 -31.05 -60.71
CA ARG A 729 -104.68 -31.51 -61.84
C ARG A 729 -104.84 -33.00 -62.19
N ASN A 730 -105.38 -33.82 -61.27
CA ASN A 730 -105.66 -35.23 -61.57
C ASN A 730 -107.01 -35.42 -62.28
N GLU A 731 -107.94 -34.46 -62.16
CA GLU A 731 -109.21 -34.48 -62.92
C GLU A 731 -109.01 -34.01 -64.36
N ASP A 732 -108.16 -33.00 -64.61
CA ASP A 732 -107.81 -32.56 -65.97
C ASP A 732 -107.03 -33.62 -66.76
N VAL A 733 -106.20 -34.43 -66.09
CA VAL A 733 -105.49 -35.55 -66.73
C VAL A 733 -106.44 -36.73 -67.01
N ARG A 734 -107.55 -36.87 -66.28
CA ARG A 734 -108.57 -37.89 -66.57
C ARG A 734 -109.52 -37.50 -67.71
N GLN A 735 -109.66 -36.22 -68.04
CA GLN A 735 -110.42 -35.79 -69.24
C GLN A 735 -109.62 -35.91 -70.55
N LEU A 736 -108.29 -35.91 -70.49
CA LEU A 736 -107.42 -36.15 -71.66
C LEU A 736 -107.27 -37.63 -72.06
N TYR A 737 -107.90 -38.56 -71.33
CA TYR A 737 -107.96 -39.99 -71.69
C TYR A 737 -109.30 -40.42 -72.35
N LEU A 738 -110.19 -39.47 -72.65
CA LEU A 738 -111.47 -39.72 -73.37
C LEU A 738 -111.60 -38.97 -74.71
N LEU A 739 -110.49 -38.49 -75.29
CA LEU A 739 -110.41 -38.01 -76.68
C LEU A 739 -109.25 -38.66 -77.43
#